data_AF-A0A3L7NHF7-F1
#
_entry.id   AF-A0A3L7NHF7-F1
#
_cell.length_a   1.000
_cell.length_b   1.000
_cell.length_c   1.000
_cell.angle_alpha   90.00
_cell.angle_beta   90.00
_cell.angle_gamma   90.00
#
_symmetry.space_group_name_H-M   'P 1'
#
loop_
_entity.id
_entity.type
_entity.pdbx_description
1 polymer ?
#
loop_
_entity_poly.entity_id
_entity_poly.type
_entity_poly.pdbx_seq_one_letter_code
_entity_poly.pdbx_strand_id
1 'polypeptide(L)'
;MSRLVAIITATDQALRDRSVEGVCLGMSAEDLLGECAALDAFRRACPNLYQRVRALFFLAAIHRYHLPPALDSSGGPEAGLIPVGGFRLLLRRRFEEAIDAFLGEQATSGPSSGLSSALAAGYRELGLQTLANQVRHSVRSLRGNQWMFRIGHAADHPLRIRADLLARCADTRSGLYPILHESTPVRMDLSHAGWSDIFFLGMDCPEAARVLNISVDLGVHGRDPQPRPPVEAFLRVIDEPLLRLTSLDLGATADITDLGEVFDFGRDHLGLLKAAVIASGVVPPGIEGSGERLADVFGRVIGPGQGLELLSSVNGIPKGSRLAVSTNLLASLIAVCMRATGQAGSLTGGLSEPERRLVAARAILGEWLGGSGGGWQDSGGVWPAAKLIRGVVAVEGDPEFGVSRGRLLPRHDPVPLGGDLQESLVLVHGGMAQNVGPILEMVTEKYLLRSEDEWQARREAGGVLDDIIEGVACGDVRRIAAATTRNFTGPIQTIIPWASNAYTEALIDRVRNRFGDRFWGFWMLGGMSGGGMGFIFDPAAKAEGQEALAGIMTATKQEFENGLPFAMEPVVYDFAVNHKGTWCELQSGAGALMPSGYYAQAVPHLLRAVQRELPDCRRVELEAFAAACRTKPQLAGMVQTLFDRLFPVEGTSQTSVRDLRATLALMGFDEIEHEQIRDELQSGRIGLAQNRLPAATTIEDVADGDVEWVGGNLHRGENDDDGLRRLGGEALARGEAAVVTLAAGVGSRWTQGAGVVKALHPFCRIAGHYRTFLDIHVAKARRIGRLAGCELPHVVTTSHLTHRQLEAARLPVILSPGRAIGLRLVPMVRDLRFAWEETAHQQLDQQRQKMRDSVHAALVAWAESAGEGSDYTDNAWQQCLHPVGHWYEFPNMLRNGVLARLLAARPQLRWLMLHNVDTVGTDLDPAILGRHIRGGATLGVEVIPRRIEDRGGGLARVNGRPRLVEGLAMPHEEDEFRLRFYNTLTTWIDLDGMLAVFGLTRADVTASGADGGLVVNAAIRRVAGRMPSYVTLKDVKKRWGHGQEDIFPVAQFEKLWGDLTALPEVRSAFYVVPRVRGQQLKDVAQLDGWLRDRSAAAVEALGDWN
;
A
#
# COMPACT_ATOMS: atom_id res chain seq x y z
N MET A 1 14.83 -25.70 30.89
CA MET A 1 15.52 -25.21 29.68
C MET A 1 14.43 -24.83 28.69
N SER A 2 14.44 -23.61 28.15
CA SER A 2 13.39 -23.15 27.22
C SER A 2 13.38 -24.01 25.96
N ARG A 3 12.19 -24.49 25.57
CA ARG A 3 11.99 -25.30 24.36
C ARG A 3 12.27 -24.47 23.11
N LEU A 4 11.87 -23.20 23.12
CA LEU A 4 12.00 -22.31 21.96
C LEU A 4 13.44 -21.81 21.77
N VAL A 5 14.18 -21.50 22.85
CA VAL A 5 15.61 -21.15 22.75
C VAL A 5 16.43 -22.33 22.21
N ALA A 6 16.09 -23.57 22.60
CA ALA A 6 16.73 -24.76 22.05
C ALA A 6 16.51 -24.90 20.53
N ILE A 7 15.31 -24.59 20.03
CA ILE A 7 15.00 -24.58 18.58
C ILE A 7 15.80 -23.51 17.84
N ILE A 8 15.92 -22.30 18.40
CA ILE A 8 16.64 -21.19 17.77
C ILE A 8 18.14 -21.49 17.64
N THR A 9 18.72 -22.14 18.65
CA THR A 9 20.16 -22.41 18.72
C THR A 9 20.57 -23.75 18.12
N ALA A 10 19.60 -24.58 17.73
CA ALA A 10 19.86 -25.90 17.16
C ALA A 10 20.64 -25.84 15.83
N THR A 11 21.66 -26.69 15.73
CA THR A 11 22.37 -26.98 14.48
C THR A 11 21.72 -28.12 13.70
N ASP A 12 21.06 -29.05 14.40
CA ASP A 12 20.24 -30.10 13.79
C ASP A 12 19.02 -29.49 13.08
N GLN A 13 18.85 -29.82 11.80
CA GLN A 13 17.79 -29.27 10.97
C GLN A 13 16.40 -29.71 11.44
N ALA A 14 16.26 -30.95 11.91
CA ALA A 14 14.97 -31.48 12.35
C ALA A 14 14.44 -30.71 13.58
N LEU A 15 15.31 -30.36 14.52
CA LEU A 15 14.95 -29.51 15.65
C LEU A 15 14.80 -28.02 15.26
N ARG A 16 15.74 -27.50 14.45
CA ARG A 16 15.77 -26.08 14.06
C ARG A 16 14.56 -25.67 13.24
N ASP A 17 14.09 -26.53 12.36
CA ASP A 17 13.03 -26.22 11.40
C ASP A 17 11.63 -26.58 11.91
N ARG A 18 11.48 -26.85 13.22
CA ARG A 18 10.17 -26.92 13.89
C ARG A 18 9.48 -25.55 13.90
N SER A 19 8.18 -25.57 13.64
CA SER A 19 7.32 -24.39 13.72
C SER A 19 7.16 -23.91 15.17
N VAL A 20 7.03 -22.60 15.37
CA VAL A 20 6.64 -22.08 16.69
C VAL A 20 5.21 -22.49 17.03
N GLU A 21 4.31 -22.53 16.05
CA GLU A 21 2.90 -22.88 16.25
C GLU A 21 2.75 -24.31 16.79
N GLY A 22 3.41 -25.29 16.17
CA GLY A 22 3.37 -26.68 16.60
C GLY A 22 4.01 -26.91 17.97
N VAL A 23 4.89 -26.01 18.43
CA VAL A 23 5.48 -26.08 19.78
C VAL A 23 4.59 -25.43 20.82
N CYS A 24 3.97 -24.30 20.48
CA CYS A 24 3.06 -23.55 21.36
C CYS A 24 1.68 -24.19 21.49
N LEU A 25 1.27 -25.03 20.55
CA LEU A 25 -0.03 -25.70 20.56
C LEU A 25 -0.26 -26.47 21.87
N GLY A 26 -1.35 -26.13 22.57
CA GLY A 26 -1.75 -26.79 23.82
C GLY A 26 -0.95 -26.37 25.06
N MET A 27 -0.02 -25.42 24.96
CA MET A 27 0.64 -24.84 26.13
C MET A 27 -0.32 -23.97 26.95
N SER A 28 -0.15 -23.97 28.28
CA SER A 28 -0.91 -23.08 29.16
C SER A 28 -0.43 -21.63 29.03
N ALA A 29 -1.24 -20.66 29.49
CA ALA A 29 -0.82 -19.26 29.54
C ALA A 29 0.46 -19.06 30.37
N GLU A 30 0.62 -19.81 31.47
CA GLU A 30 1.82 -19.79 32.32
C GLU A 30 3.06 -20.30 31.57
N ASP A 31 2.94 -21.44 30.87
CA ASP A 31 4.05 -22.00 30.11
C ASP A 31 4.48 -21.06 28.97
N LEU A 32 3.52 -20.45 28.27
CA LEU A 32 3.79 -19.48 27.21
C LEU A 32 4.51 -18.23 27.74
N LEU A 33 4.08 -17.70 28.89
CA LEU A 33 4.76 -16.57 29.54
C LEU A 33 6.17 -16.94 30.00
N GLY A 34 6.37 -18.16 30.49
CA GLY A 34 7.70 -18.67 30.85
C GLY A 34 8.65 -18.77 29.64
N GLU A 35 8.15 -19.26 28.51
CA GLU A 35 8.93 -19.26 27.26
C GLU A 35 9.19 -17.83 26.74
N CYS A 36 8.22 -16.91 26.83
CA CYS A 36 8.43 -15.50 26.50
C CYS A 36 9.54 -14.87 27.35
N ALA A 37 9.54 -15.08 28.66
CA ALA A 37 10.58 -14.55 29.54
C ALA A 37 11.98 -15.08 29.17
N ALA A 38 12.08 -16.37 28.85
CA ALA A 38 13.33 -16.97 28.41
C ALA A 38 13.81 -16.44 27.05
N LEU A 39 12.90 -16.25 26.10
CA LEU A 39 13.20 -15.65 24.79
C LEU A 39 13.63 -14.18 24.92
N ASP A 40 12.98 -13.40 25.77
CA ASP A 40 13.34 -11.99 26.01
C ASP A 40 14.74 -11.85 26.61
N ALA A 41 15.06 -12.67 27.60
CA ALA A 41 16.40 -12.74 28.18
C ALA A 41 17.44 -13.16 27.13
N PHE A 42 17.13 -14.18 26.32
CA PHE A 42 18.02 -14.68 25.27
C PHE A 42 18.33 -13.61 24.22
N ARG A 43 17.32 -12.90 23.68
CA ARG A 43 17.54 -11.90 22.62
C ARG A 43 18.44 -10.74 23.06
N ARG A 44 18.45 -10.39 24.36
CA ARG A 44 19.27 -9.29 24.90
C ARG A 44 20.74 -9.66 25.00
N ALA A 45 21.03 -10.94 25.27
CA ALA A 45 22.39 -11.45 25.40
C ALA A 45 22.96 -12.04 24.10
N CYS A 46 22.11 -12.39 23.13
CA CYS A 46 22.53 -13.08 21.91
C CYS A 46 23.27 -12.14 20.93
N PRO A 47 24.55 -12.40 20.61
CA PRO A 47 25.28 -11.61 19.63
C PRO A 47 24.93 -11.97 18.17
N ASN A 48 24.38 -13.17 17.94
CA ASN A 48 24.01 -13.62 16.61
C ASN A 48 22.73 -12.92 16.14
N LEU A 49 22.82 -12.22 15.01
CA LEU A 49 21.72 -11.43 14.46
C LEU A 49 20.45 -12.27 14.24
N TYR A 50 20.59 -13.42 13.58
CA TYR A 50 19.46 -14.24 13.16
C TYR A 50 18.77 -14.92 14.33
N GLN A 51 19.54 -15.45 15.27
CA GLN A 51 18.98 -16.03 16.50
C GLN A 51 18.21 -14.97 17.31
N ARG A 52 18.76 -13.76 17.43
CA ARG A 52 18.10 -12.63 18.09
C ARG A 52 16.81 -12.22 17.38
N VAL A 53 16.84 -12.06 16.06
CA VAL A 53 15.66 -11.70 15.26
C VAL A 53 14.61 -12.81 15.32
N ARG A 54 15.01 -14.08 15.22
CA ARG A 54 14.08 -15.21 15.34
C ARG A 54 13.40 -15.25 16.71
N ALA A 55 14.13 -14.95 17.79
CA ALA A 55 13.54 -14.80 19.12
C ALA A 55 12.50 -13.65 19.18
N LEU A 56 12.79 -12.51 18.56
CA LEU A 56 11.84 -11.38 18.46
C LEU A 56 10.55 -11.76 17.72
N PHE A 57 10.66 -12.48 16.60
CA PHE A 57 9.47 -12.92 15.87
C PHE A 57 8.71 -14.04 16.59
N PHE A 58 9.39 -14.94 17.31
CA PHE A 58 8.72 -15.92 18.19
C PHE A 58 7.92 -15.20 19.29
N LEU A 59 8.52 -14.22 19.96
CA LEU A 59 7.85 -13.39 20.96
C LEU A 59 6.63 -12.69 20.37
N ALA A 60 6.77 -12.08 19.19
CA ALA A 60 5.67 -11.42 18.50
C ALA A 60 4.52 -12.40 18.18
N ALA A 61 4.83 -13.59 17.66
CA ALA A 61 3.84 -14.61 17.31
C ALA A 61 3.12 -15.17 18.54
N ILE A 62 3.85 -15.45 19.64
CA ILE A 62 3.24 -15.94 20.90
C ILE A 62 2.26 -14.91 21.42
N HIS A 63 2.69 -13.66 21.56
CA HIS A 63 1.85 -12.58 22.05
C HIS A 63 0.65 -12.29 21.13
N ARG A 64 0.78 -12.51 19.83
CA ARG A 64 -0.29 -12.25 18.86
C ARG A 64 -1.33 -13.37 18.77
N TYR A 65 -0.88 -14.62 18.67
CA TYR A 65 -1.71 -15.74 18.21
C TYR A 65 -1.92 -16.83 19.25
N HIS A 66 -0.99 -17.01 20.20
CA HIS A 66 -1.03 -18.16 21.13
C HIS A 66 -1.43 -17.76 22.54
N LEU A 67 -0.94 -16.62 23.03
CA LEU A 67 -1.23 -16.16 24.39
C LEU A 67 -2.69 -15.70 24.56
N PRO A 68 -3.31 -14.91 23.66
CA PRO A 68 -4.68 -14.45 23.87
C PRO A 68 -5.70 -15.60 24.04
N PRO A 69 -5.77 -16.62 23.15
CA PRO A 69 -6.69 -17.75 23.36
C PRO A 69 -6.42 -18.54 24.65
N ALA A 70 -5.16 -18.61 25.09
CA ALA A 70 -4.79 -19.27 26.34
C ALA A 70 -5.27 -18.48 27.57
N LEU A 71 -5.21 -17.15 27.52
CA LEU A 71 -5.74 -16.26 28.58
C LEU A 71 -7.26 -16.36 28.70
N ASP A 72 -7.96 -16.38 27.55
CA ASP A 72 -9.43 -16.51 27.50
C ASP A 72 -9.89 -17.84 28.13
N SER A 73 -9.11 -18.90 27.90
CA SER A 73 -9.39 -20.24 28.44
C SER A 73 -9.12 -20.34 29.96
N SER A 74 -8.23 -19.51 30.50
CA SER A 74 -7.73 -19.63 31.88
C SER A 74 -8.42 -18.74 32.91
N GLY A 75 -9.46 -17.98 32.56
CA GLY A 75 -10.04 -17.02 33.51
C GLY A 75 -9.50 -15.60 33.44
N GLY A 76 -8.57 -15.32 32.51
CA GLY A 76 -7.80 -14.07 32.48
C GLY A 76 -8.61 -12.85 32.04
N PRO A 77 -8.13 -11.62 32.32
CA PRO A 77 -8.79 -10.40 31.86
C PRO A 77 -8.68 -10.27 30.32
N GLU A 78 -9.80 -10.48 29.63
CA GLU A 78 -9.89 -10.38 28.17
C GLU A 78 -9.65 -8.93 27.69
N ALA A 79 -10.02 -7.94 28.51
CA ALA A 79 -9.81 -6.51 28.26
C ALA A 79 -8.84 -5.89 29.27
N GLY A 80 -7.84 -5.14 28.77
CA GLY A 80 -6.86 -4.43 29.58
C GLY A 80 -6.37 -3.16 28.89
N LEU A 81 -5.88 -2.21 29.67
CA LEU A 81 -5.38 -0.92 29.16
C LEU A 81 -4.03 -1.07 28.47
N ILE A 82 -3.75 -0.17 27.52
CA ILE A 82 -2.45 -0.06 26.86
C ILE A 82 -1.73 1.17 27.44
N PRO A 83 -0.54 1.02 28.06
CA PRO A 83 0.18 2.15 28.64
C PRO A 83 0.53 3.21 27.60
N VAL A 84 -0.03 4.41 27.74
CA VAL A 84 0.22 5.56 26.85
C VAL A 84 1.72 5.87 26.75
N GLY A 85 2.46 5.77 27.87
CA GLY A 85 3.91 5.96 27.88
C GLY A 85 4.67 4.98 26.98
N GLY A 86 4.32 3.70 27.05
CA GLY A 86 4.90 2.67 26.18
C GLY A 86 4.50 2.87 24.71
N PHE A 87 3.25 3.26 24.46
CA PHE A 87 2.77 3.58 23.12
C PHE A 87 3.52 4.77 22.48
N ARG A 88 3.76 5.87 23.23
CA ARG A 88 4.58 7.01 22.75
C ARG A 88 6.01 6.59 22.40
N LEU A 89 6.62 5.70 23.20
CA LEU A 89 7.95 5.17 22.92
C LEU A 89 7.95 4.32 21.63
N LEU A 90 6.92 3.51 21.43
CA LEU A 90 6.73 2.72 20.21
C LEU A 90 6.68 3.63 18.98
N LEU A 91 5.89 4.71 19.02
CA LEU A 91 5.80 5.69 17.93
C LEU A 91 7.15 6.38 17.65
N ARG A 92 7.93 6.68 18.68
CA ARG A 92 9.28 7.29 18.56
C ARG A 92 10.36 6.29 18.16
N ARG A 93 9.99 5.07 17.73
CA ARG A 93 10.90 3.95 17.40
C ARG A 93 11.86 3.58 18.55
N ARG A 94 11.52 3.89 19.79
CA ARG A 94 12.25 3.47 21.01
C ARG A 94 11.71 2.12 21.45
N PHE A 95 11.81 1.13 20.57
CA PHE A 95 11.08 -0.13 20.70
C PHE A 95 11.49 -0.95 21.93
N GLU A 96 12.77 -0.99 22.28
CA GLU A 96 13.24 -1.68 23.49
C GLU A 96 12.61 -1.10 24.76
N GLU A 97 12.60 0.23 24.89
CA GLU A 97 12.00 0.91 26.04
C GLU A 97 10.47 0.78 26.05
N ALA A 98 9.83 0.75 24.88
CA ALA A 98 8.40 0.49 24.77
C ALA A 98 8.06 -0.92 25.28
N ILE A 99 8.83 -1.93 24.85
CA ILE A 99 8.70 -3.32 25.32
C ILE A 99 8.89 -3.38 26.83
N ASP A 100 9.93 -2.75 27.37
CA ASP A 100 10.18 -2.72 28.82
C ASP A 100 9.02 -2.09 29.60
N ALA A 101 8.44 -1.00 29.08
CA ALA A 101 7.26 -0.38 29.66
C ALA A 101 6.04 -1.32 29.65
N PHE A 102 5.80 -2.03 28.55
CA PHE A 102 4.68 -2.99 28.46
C PHE A 102 4.89 -4.23 29.34
N LEU A 103 6.12 -4.76 29.43
CA LEU A 103 6.45 -5.87 30.32
C LEU A 103 6.33 -5.46 31.79
N GLY A 104 6.72 -4.23 32.14
CA GLY A 104 6.53 -3.67 33.49
C GLY A 104 5.06 -3.56 33.88
N GLU A 105 4.21 -3.11 32.96
CA GLU A 105 2.76 -3.10 33.18
C GLU A 105 2.21 -4.52 33.31
N GLN A 106 2.62 -5.45 32.44
CA GLN A 106 2.21 -6.85 32.51
C GLN A 106 2.59 -7.51 33.84
N ALA A 107 3.76 -7.18 34.40
CA ALA A 107 4.18 -7.68 35.70
C ALA A 107 3.34 -7.12 36.87
N THR A 108 2.77 -5.93 36.72
CA THR A 108 2.00 -5.25 37.78
C THR A 108 0.52 -5.60 37.71
N SER A 109 -0.06 -5.53 36.51
CA SER A 109 -1.51 -5.63 36.27
C SER A 109 -1.92 -6.99 35.68
N GLY A 110 -0.94 -7.86 35.38
CA GLY A 110 -1.15 -9.14 34.73
C GLY A 110 -1.23 -9.04 33.19
N PRO A 111 -1.21 -10.20 32.50
CA PRO A 111 -1.35 -10.26 31.04
C PRO A 111 -2.78 -9.96 30.59
N SER A 112 -2.93 -9.28 29.46
CA SER A 112 -4.21 -8.99 28.81
C SER A 112 -4.07 -8.97 27.28
N SER A 113 -5.18 -9.07 26.55
CA SER A 113 -5.20 -8.96 25.08
C SER A 113 -4.61 -7.63 24.59
N GLY A 114 -4.91 -6.53 25.28
CA GLY A 114 -4.37 -5.20 24.98
C GLY A 114 -2.85 -5.14 25.10
N LEU A 115 -2.29 -5.55 26.25
CA LEU A 115 -0.83 -5.59 26.46
C LEU A 115 -0.12 -6.56 25.51
N SER A 116 -0.71 -7.74 25.29
CA SER A 116 -0.13 -8.73 24.39
C SER A 116 -0.07 -8.21 22.95
N SER A 117 -1.08 -7.48 22.49
CA SER A 117 -1.03 -6.84 21.17
C SER A 117 0.07 -5.76 21.07
N ALA A 118 0.29 -5.00 22.13
CA ALA A 118 1.33 -3.96 22.19
C ALA A 118 2.75 -4.56 22.20
N LEU A 119 2.96 -5.62 22.98
CA LEU A 119 4.21 -6.40 22.99
C LEU A 119 4.48 -7.03 21.64
N ALA A 120 3.46 -7.64 21.00
CA ALA A 120 3.60 -8.21 19.67
C ALA A 120 4.06 -7.17 18.65
N ALA A 121 3.46 -5.98 18.65
CA ALA A 121 3.88 -4.88 17.79
C ALA A 121 5.32 -4.41 18.09
N GLY A 122 5.66 -4.22 19.38
CA GLY A 122 7.00 -3.82 19.80
C GLY A 122 8.11 -4.79 19.36
N TYR A 123 7.91 -6.09 19.59
CA TYR A 123 8.89 -7.11 19.19
C TYR A 123 9.03 -7.23 17.67
N ARG A 124 7.91 -7.17 16.94
CA ARG A 124 7.91 -7.21 15.47
C ARG A 124 8.69 -6.04 14.88
N GLU A 125 8.41 -4.82 15.32
CA GLU A 125 9.06 -3.61 14.83
C GLU A 125 10.56 -3.57 15.19
N LEU A 126 10.92 -4.01 16.40
CA LEU A 126 12.32 -4.17 16.80
C LEU A 126 13.04 -5.21 15.93
N GLY A 127 12.38 -6.32 15.59
CA GLY A 127 12.91 -7.35 14.70
C GLY A 127 13.22 -6.79 13.30
N LEU A 128 12.26 -6.09 12.69
CA LEU A 128 12.42 -5.46 11.38
C LEU A 128 13.50 -4.36 11.40
N GLN A 129 13.54 -3.51 12.43
CA GLN A 129 14.58 -2.49 12.58
C GLN A 129 15.97 -3.12 12.70
N THR A 130 16.09 -4.22 13.44
CA THR A 130 17.35 -4.93 13.63
C THR A 130 17.86 -5.49 12.29
N LEU A 131 16.99 -6.08 11.46
CA LEU A 131 17.32 -6.53 10.10
C LEU A 131 17.74 -5.37 9.19
N ALA A 132 16.97 -4.28 9.17
CA ALA A 132 17.28 -3.09 8.36
C ALA A 132 18.63 -2.47 8.72
N ASN A 133 18.97 -2.42 10.01
CA ASN A 133 20.25 -1.91 10.48
C ASN A 133 21.43 -2.76 10.01
N GLN A 134 21.26 -4.09 9.95
CA GLN A 134 22.29 -4.97 9.39
C GLN A 134 22.54 -4.66 7.92
N VAL A 135 21.49 -4.57 7.09
CA VAL A 135 21.65 -4.29 5.65
C VAL A 135 22.40 -2.97 5.44
N ARG A 136 22.02 -1.91 6.17
CA ARG A 136 22.73 -0.62 6.11
C ARG A 136 24.19 -0.75 6.50
N HIS A 137 24.50 -1.50 7.56
CA HIS A 137 25.88 -1.74 7.98
C HIS A 137 26.68 -2.47 6.89
N SER A 138 26.13 -3.57 6.36
CA SER A 138 26.73 -4.36 5.28
C SER A 138 27.05 -3.53 4.02
N VAL A 139 26.09 -2.72 3.55
CA VAL A 139 26.27 -1.86 2.38
C VAL A 139 27.34 -0.77 2.61
N ARG A 140 27.38 -0.18 3.81
CA ARG A 140 28.38 0.84 4.20
C ARG A 140 29.78 0.26 4.31
N SER A 141 29.89 -0.96 4.85
CA SER A 141 31.15 -1.67 5.09
C SER A 141 31.75 -2.30 3.82
N LEU A 142 30.98 -2.41 2.73
CA LEU A 142 31.46 -2.97 1.46
C LEU A 142 32.66 -2.19 0.90
N ARG A 143 33.71 -2.92 0.49
CA ARG A 143 34.89 -2.36 -0.16
C ARG A 143 34.47 -1.63 -1.45
N GLY A 144 34.85 -0.36 -1.58
CA GLY A 144 34.44 0.52 -2.68
C GLY A 144 33.36 1.54 -2.30
N ASN A 145 32.66 1.34 -1.18
CA ASN A 145 31.68 2.30 -0.66
C ASN A 145 32.18 3.10 0.56
N GLN A 146 33.08 2.53 1.36
CA GLN A 146 33.51 3.09 2.65
C GLN A 146 33.97 4.55 2.60
N TRP A 147 34.64 4.96 1.52
CA TRP A 147 35.14 6.33 1.37
C TRP A 147 34.01 7.36 1.30
N MET A 148 32.85 6.98 0.72
CA MET A 148 31.70 7.89 0.53
C MET A 148 31.09 8.35 1.87
N PHE A 149 31.30 7.60 2.94
CA PHE A 149 30.77 7.91 4.27
C PHE A 149 31.79 8.63 5.17
N ARG A 150 33.03 8.86 4.69
CA ARG A 150 34.12 9.49 5.46
C ARG A 150 34.50 10.89 4.99
N ILE A 151 34.02 11.32 3.82
CA ILE A 151 34.32 12.64 3.27
C ILE A 151 33.42 13.68 3.95
N GLY A 152 34.02 14.65 4.64
CA GLY A 152 33.30 15.79 5.23
C GLY A 152 33.52 17.12 4.49
N HIS A 153 34.41 17.19 3.50
CA HIS A 153 34.79 18.43 2.80
C HIS A 153 35.06 18.16 1.32
N ALA A 154 34.71 19.09 0.42
CA ALA A 154 34.97 18.97 -1.01
C ALA A 154 36.44 18.71 -1.36
N ALA A 155 37.41 19.27 -0.63
CA ALA A 155 38.84 19.13 -0.95
C ALA A 155 39.33 17.66 -0.95
N ASP A 156 38.76 16.84 -0.06
CA ASP A 156 39.08 15.43 0.15
C ASP A 156 38.42 14.52 -0.90
N HIS A 157 37.64 15.07 -1.83
CA HIS A 157 36.92 14.29 -2.82
C HIS A 157 37.87 13.54 -3.77
N PRO A 158 37.82 12.20 -3.83
CA PRO A 158 38.78 11.39 -4.59
C PRO A 158 38.44 11.30 -6.07
N LEU A 159 37.18 11.50 -6.45
CA LEU A 159 36.72 11.34 -7.83
C LEU A 159 37.01 12.56 -8.70
N ARG A 160 37.30 12.30 -9.99
CA ARG A 160 37.38 13.31 -11.06
C ARG A 160 36.59 12.85 -12.27
N ILE A 161 35.97 13.78 -12.98
CA ILE A 161 35.38 13.52 -14.29
C ILE A 161 36.49 13.11 -15.26
N ARG A 162 36.24 12.14 -16.12
CA ARG A 162 37.18 11.73 -17.15
C ARG A 162 37.39 12.85 -18.16
N ALA A 163 38.64 13.06 -18.56
CA ALA A 163 39.01 14.10 -19.52
C ALA A 163 38.27 13.94 -20.87
N ASP A 164 37.93 12.70 -21.24
CA ASP A 164 37.12 12.38 -22.42
C ASP A 164 35.79 13.18 -22.47
N LEU A 165 35.17 13.45 -21.30
CA LEU A 165 33.91 14.19 -21.20
C LEU A 165 34.08 15.71 -21.16
N LEU A 166 35.32 16.19 -20.99
CA LEU A 166 35.68 17.60 -21.06
C LEU A 166 36.14 18.02 -22.46
N ALA A 167 36.44 17.05 -23.33
CA ALA A 167 36.96 17.27 -24.67
C ALA A 167 35.86 17.77 -25.64
N ARG A 168 35.65 19.09 -25.69
CA ARG A 168 34.84 19.72 -26.74
C ARG A 168 35.52 19.46 -28.10
N CYS A 169 34.79 18.86 -29.04
CA CYS A 169 35.36 18.45 -30.33
C CYS A 169 35.81 19.68 -31.14
N ALA A 170 37.12 19.85 -31.31
CA ALA A 170 37.73 21.01 -31.97
C ALA A 170 37.42 21.10 -33.49
N ASP A 171 37.03 19.98 -34.10
CA ASP A 171 36.87 19.85 -35.56
C ASP A 171 35.44 20.15 -36.06
N THR A 172 34.52 20.47 -35.14
CA THR A 172 33.12 20.82 -35.47
C THR A 172 32.78 22.19 -34.90
N ARG A 173 32.16 23.07 -35.69
CA ARG A 173 31.58 24.37 -35.23
C ARG A 173 30.57 24.23 -34.08
N SER A 174 30.23 23.02 -33.65
CA SER A 174 29.19 22.74 -32.66
C SER A 174 29.65 22.77 -31.20
N GLY A 175 30.94 22.79 -30.84
CA GLY A 175 31.39 23.01 -29.45
C GLY A 175 30.72 22.20 -28.31
N LEU A 176 29.99 21.11 -28.60
CA LEU A 176 29.17 20.37 -27.64
C LEU A 176 30.05 19.49 -26.75
N TYR A 177 29.64 19.34 -25.50
CA TYR A 177 30.20 18.32 -24.63
C TYR A 177 29.74 16.92 -25.08
N PRO A 178 30.64 15.91 -25.02
CA PRO A 178 30.25 14.52 -25.24
C PRO A 178 29.16 14.06 -24.26
N ILE A 179 28.30 13.15 -24.72
CA ILE A 179 27.22 12.56 -23.92
C ILE A 179 27.51 11.07 -23.74
N LEU A 180 27.53 10.60 -22.49
CA LEU A 180 27.43 9.17 -22.21
C LEU A 180 25.98 8.75 -22.27
N HIS A 181 25.72 7.64 -22.96
CA HIS A 181 24.42 6.99 -23.06
C HIS A 181 24.55 5.57 -22.53
N GLU A 182 23.95 5.30 -21.36
CA GLU A 182 23.82 3.95 -20.81
C GLU A 182 22.43 3.41 -21.16
N SER A 183 22.39 2.19 -21.66
CA SER A 183 21.17 1.43 -21.93
C SER A 183 21.18 0.15 -21.12
N THR A 184 20.06 -0.18 -20.49
CA THR A 184 19.98 -1.31 -19.57
C THR A 184 18.70 -2.12 -19.83
N PRO A 185 18.79 -3.45 -20.04
CA PRO A 185 17.61 -4.31 -20.14
C PRO A 185 16.94 -4.43 -18.76
N VAL A 186 15.70 -4.92 -18.75
CA VAL A 186 15.02 -5.26 -17.48
C VAL A 186 15.17 -6.73 -17.15
N ARG A 187 14.89 -7.09 -15.89
CA ARG A 187 14.85 -8.49 -15.46
C ARG A 187 13.49 -9.11 -15.75
N MET A 188 13.51 -10.35 -16.22
CA MET A 188 12.38 -11.25 -16.37
C MET A 188 12.67 -12.52 -15.54
N ASP A 189 12.08 -12.68 -14.35
CA ASP A 189 12.36 -13.83 -13.47
C ASP A 189 11.44 -15.03 -13.74
N LEU A 190 12.02 -16.16 -14.14
CA LEU A 190 11.25 -17.39 -14.34
C LEU A 190 10.87 -18.04 -13.00
N SER A 191 11.71 -17.88 -11.98
CA SER A 191 11.36 -18.25 -10.61
C SER A 191 12.26 -17.54 -9.61
N HIS A 192 11.63 -17.00 -8.57
CA HIS A 192 12.27 -16.43 -7.39
C HIS A 192 12.36 -17.42 -6.19
N ALA A 193 11.97 -18.69 -6.40
CA ALA A 193 11.93 -19.75 -5.38
C ALA A 193 11.27 -19.33 -4.05
N GLY A 194 10.05 -18.78 -4.14
CA GLY A 194 9.34 -18.26 -2.97
C GLY A 194 10.02 -17.06 -2.30
N TRP A 195 10.41 -16.04 -3.08
CA TRP A 195 11.08 -14.82 -2.59
C TRP A 195 12.35 -15.10 -1.81
N SER A 196 13.15 -16.06 -2.29
CA SER A 196 14.40 -16.42 -1.64
C SER A 196 15.49 -15.33 -1.81
N ASP A 197 15.22 -14.33 -2.66
CA ASP A 197 16.04 -13.15 -2.94
C ASP A 197 15.93 -12.01 -1.93
N ILE A 198 15.05 -12.17 -0.94
CA ILE A 198 14.99 -11.26 0.19
C ILE A 198 16.32 -11.35 0.96
N PHE A 199 16.97 -10.20 1.19
CA PHE A 199 18.33 -10.12 1.75
C PHE A 199 18.55 -11.00 2.98
N PHE A 200 17.65 -10.92 3.96
CA PHE A 200 17.83 -11.66 5.20
C PHE A 200 17.52 -13.16 5.07
N LEU A 201 16.66 -13.58 4.14
CA LEU A 201 16.51 -15.00 3.81
C LEU A 201 17.83 -15.53 3.21
N GLY A 202 18.40 -14.79 2.26
CA GLY A 202 19.67 -15.16 1.62
C GLY A 202 20.87 -15.19 2.57
N MET A 203 20.87 -14.33 3.59
CA MET A 203 21.90 -14.29 4.62
C MET A 203 21.71 -15.33 5.74
N ASP A 204 20.52 -15.91 5.93
CA ASP A 204 20.29 -17.00 6.89
C ASP A 204 20.45 -18.39 6.27
N CYS A 205 19.94 -18.57 5.04
CA CYS A 205 19.94 -19.84 4.32
C CYS A 205 20.48 -19.65 2.90
N PRO A 206 21.79 -19.30 2.75
CA PRO A 206 22.39 -19.02 1.45
C PRO A 206 22.27 -20.19 0.47
N GLU A 207 22.25 -21.43 0.98
CA GLU A 207 22.07 -22.65 0.19
C GLU A 207 20.70 -22.74 -0.51
N ALA A 208 19.64 -22.19 0.10
CA ALA A 208 18.28 -22.21 -0.45
C ALA A 208 17.93 -20.93 -1.23
N ALA A 209 18.72 -19.87 -1.09
CA ALA A 209 18.52 -18.60 -1.76
C ALA A 209 18.99 -18.67 -3.21
N ARG A 210 18.05 -18.92 -4.13
CA ARG A 210 18.32 -19.19 -5.54
C ARG A 210 17.22 -18.58 -6.40
N VAL A 211 17.60 -17.88 -7.46
CA VAL A 211 16.68 -17.25 -8.40
C VAL A 211 17.20 -17.40 -9.82
N LEU A 212 16.31 -17.71 -10.76
CA LEU A 212 16.63 -17.69 -12.19
C LEU A 212 15.91 -16.52 -12.86
N ASN A 213 16.68 -15.60 -13.45
CA ASN A 213 16.12 -14.53 -14.26
C ASN A 213 16.86 -14.38 -15.59
N ILE A 214 16.24 -13.65 -16.50
CA ILE A 214 16.69 -13.39 -17.87
C ILE A 214 16.66 -11.88 -18.10
N SER A 215 17.70 -11.34 -18.72
CA SER A 215 17.70 -9.92 -19.11
C SER A 215 17.01 -9.79 -20.47
N VAL A 216 16.00 -8.92 -20.54
CA VAL A 216 15.18 -8.77 -21.75
C VAL A 216 15.03 -7.32 -22.17
N ASP A 217 15.02 -7.13 -23.49
CA ASP A 217 14.57 -5.94 -24.18
C ASP A 217 13.05 -6.02 -24.39
N LEU A 218 12.37 -4.88 -24.41
CA LEU A 218 10.90 -4.83 -24.47
C LEU A 218 10.39 -3.84 -25.51
N GLY A 219 9.23 -4.15 -26.08
CA GLY A 219 8.41 -3.27 -26.90
C GLY A 219 6.93 -3.55 -26.65
N VAL A 220 6.09 -2.52 -26.70
CA VAL A 220 4.64 -2.67 -26.63
C VAL A 220 4.13 -3.14 -27.98
N HIS A 221 3.46 -4.29 -27.98
CA HIS A 221 2.96 -4.92 -29.19
C HIS A 221 2.00 -4.00 -29.96
N GLY A 222 2.19 -3.90 -31.28
CA GLY A 222 1.40 -3.01 -32.15
C GLY A 222 1.74 -1.52 -32.06
N ARG A 223 2.53 -1.09 -31.06
CA ARG A 223 3.01 0.30 -30.92
C ARG A 223 4.46 0.42 -31.37
N ASP A 224 5.32 -0.42 -30.80
CA ASP A 224 6.76 -0.35 -31.02
C ASP A 224 7.17 -1.31 -32.15
N PRO A 225 8.09 -0.89 -33.05
CA PRO A 225 8.48 -1.71 -34.20
C PRO A 225 9.35 -2.91 -33.83
N GLN A 226 10.11 -2.81 -32.74
CA GLN A 226 10.97 -3.89 -32.23
C GLN A 226 11.27 -3.69 -30.73
N PRO A 227 11.56 -4.77 -29.98
CA PRO A 227 12.03 -4.67 -28.61
C PRO A 227 13.38 -3.95 -28.51
N ARG A 228 13.55 -3.14 -27.45
CA ARG A 228 14.83 -2.47 -27.13
C ARG A 228 15.06 -2.38 -25.62
N PRO A 229 16.28 -2.10 -25.14
CA PRO A 229 16.51 -1.83 -23.73
C PRO A 229 15.56 -0.72 -23.24
N PRO A 230 14.71 -1.00 -22.25
CA PRO A 230 13.67 -0.06 -21.86
C PRO A 230 14.16 1.08 -20.98
N VAL A 231 15.33 0.94 -20.38
CA VAL A 231 15.91 1.91 -19.45
C VAL A 231 17.11 2.56 -20.12
N GLU A 232 17.11 3.89 -20.13
CA GLU A 232 18.20 4.70 -20.68
C GLU A 232 18.58 5.82 -19.71
N ALA A 233 19.89 6.05 -19.57
CA ALA A 233 20.46 7.13 -18.78
C ALA A 233 21.48 7.92 -19.61
N PHE A 234 21.47 9.24 -19.48
CA PHE A 234 22.38 10.13 -20.21
C PHE A 234 23.09 11.06 -19.25
N LEU A 235 24.40 11.25 -19.43
CA LEU A 235 25.22 12.14 -18.62
C LEU A 235 26.10 13.02 -19.49
N ARG A 236 26.13 14.32 -19.19
CA ARG A 236 27.11 15.26 -19.77
C ARG A 236 27.56 16.31 -18.76
N VAL A 237 28.72 16.91 -19.06
CA VAL A 237 29.18 18.13 -18.40
C VAL A 237 28.44 19.34 -18.99
N ILE A 238 28.15 20.34 -18.14
CA ILE A 238 27.59 21.64 -18.52
C ILE A 238 28.49 22.77 -18.00
N ASP A 239 28.38 23.96 -18.60
CA ASP A 239 29.17 25.16 -18.26
C ASP A 239 28.52 26.05 -17.18
N GLU A 240 27.61 25.46 -16.41
CA GLU A 240 26.93 26.07 -15.27
C GLU A 240 27.27 25.26 -14.01
N PRO A 241 27.63 25.87 -12.87
CA PRO A 241 28.02 25.14 -11.64
C PRO A 241 26.81 24.61 -10.86
N LEU A 242 25.94 23.85 -11.53
CA LEU A 242 24.70 23.29 -10.99
C LEU A 242 24.55 21.81 -11.37
N LEU A 243 23.69 21.10 -10.64
CA LEU A 243 23.25 19.75 -10.97
C LEU A 243 21.87 19.82 -11.62
N ARG A 244 21.81 19.52 -12.92
CA ARG A 244 20.55 19.46 -13.67
C ARG A 244 20.07 18.02 -13.74
N LEU A 245 18.92 17.74 -13.15
CA LEU A 245 18.29 16.43 -13.17
C LEU A 245 17.07 16.48 -14.08
N THR A 246 16.93 15.53 -15.01
CA THR A 246 15.79 15.45 -15.92
C THR A 246 15.23 14.03 -16.02
N SER A 247 13.91 13.89 -15.94
CA SER A 247 13.20 12.65 -16.25
C SER A 247 12.21 12.92 -17.37
N LEU A 248 12.37 12.20 -18.49
CA LEU A 248 11.50 12.34 -19.65
C LEU A 248 10.13 11.69 -19.43
N ASP A 249 10.11 10.57 -18.72
CA ASP A 249 8.90 9.85 -18.39
C ASP A 249 8.02 10.62 -17.40
N LEU A 250 8.62 11.40 -16.49
CA LEU A 250 7.90 12.26 -15.56
C LEU A 250 7.69 13.68 -16.10
N GLY A 251 8.31 14.05 -17.22
CA GLY A 251 8.23 15.43 -17.75
C GLY A 251 8.78 16.49 -16.79
N ALA A 252 9.73 16.11 -15.94
CA ALA A 252 10.24 16.95 -14.84
C ALA A 252 11.73 17.28 -15.03
N THR A 253 12.11 18.52 -14.69
CA THR A 253 13.50 18.99 -14.66
C THR A 253 13.71 19.85 -13.42
N ALA A 254 14.83 19.65 -12.73
CA ALA A 254 15.26 20.50 -11.62
C ALA A 254 16.73 20.94 -11.79
N ASP A 255 16.97 22.24 -11.59
CA ASP A 255 18.31 22.83 -11.55
C ASP A 255 18.70 23.07 -10.10
N ILE A 256 19.55 22.20 -9.57
CA ILE A 256 19.94 22.18 -8.16
C ILE A 256 21.26 22.93 -8.00
N THR A 257 21.25 23.97 -7.16
CA THR A 257 22.44 24.75 -6.80
C THR A 257 22.81 24.62 -5.33
N ASP A 258 21.84 24.25 -4.49
CA ASP A 258 22.04 24.00 -3.07
C ASP A 258 22.41 22.54 -2.81
N LEU A 259 23.35 22.30 -1.89
CA LEU A 259 23.81 20.96 -1.56
C LEU A 259 22.73 20.17 -0.81
N GLY A 260 21.98 20.81 0.08
CA GLY A 260 20.92 20.18 0.87
C GLY A 260 19.78 19.66 0.01
N GLU A 261 19.45 20.37 -1.06
CA GLU A 261 18.42 19.95 -2.03
C GLU A 261 18.73 18.62 -2.74
N VAL A 262 20.01 18.24 -2.87
CA VAL A 262 20.42 16.92 -3.39
C VAL A 262 19.94 15.79 -2.47
N PHE A 263 19.88 16.03 -1.16
CA PHE A 263 19.43 15.07 -0.15
C PHE A 263 17.94 15.20 0.18
N ASP A 264 17.22 16.15 -0.43
CA ASP A 264 15.78 16.33 -0.27
C ASP A 264 15.00 15.55 -1.34
N PHE A 265 14.66 14.31 -1.02
CA PHE A 265 13.89 13.42 -1.89
C PHE A 265 12.40 13.78 -1.99
N GLY A 266 11.86 14.59 -1.07
CA GLY A 266 10.43 14.93 -1.01
C GLY A 266 10.03 16.16 -1.81
N ARG A 267 11.01 16.97 -2.20
CA ARG A 267 10.80 18.26 -2.89
C ARG A 267 10.23 18.15 -4.31
N ASP A 268 10.60 17.09 -5.03
CA ASP A 268 10.26 16.89 -6.44
C ASP A 268 10.18 15.39 -6.80
N HIS A 269 9.77 15.07 -8.03
CA HIS A 269 9.64 13.69 -8.49
C HIS A 269 10.96 13.04 -8.94
N LEU A 270 12.11 13.71 -8.78
CA LEU A 270 13.43 13.27 -9.28
C LEU A 270 14.26 12.56 -8.21
N GLY A 271 13.63 12.12 -7.11
CA GLY A 271 14.30 11.44 -6.00
C GLY A 271 15.16 10.23 -6.40
N LEU A 272 14.78 9.48 -7.45
CA LEU A 272 15.60 8.37 -7.95
C LEU A 272 16.92 8.84 -8.58
N LEU A 273 16.92 9.98 -9.30
CA LEU A 273 18.13 10.57 -9.85
C LEU A 273 19.02 11.14 -8.74
N LYS A 274 18.43 11.77 -7.72
CA LYS A 274 19.14 12.20 -6.50
C LYS A 274 19.81 11.01 -5.82
N ALA A 275 19.09 9.90 -5.65
CA ALA A 275 19.62 8.67 -5.08
C ALA A 275 20.80 8.11 -5.89
N ALA A 276 20.71 8.13 -7.23
CA ALA A 276 21.81 7.72 -8.10
C ALA A 276 23.07 8.57 -7.90
N VAL A 277 22.94 9.90 -7.89
CA VAL A 277 24.07 10.84 -7.70
C VAL A 277 24.75 10.62 -6.35
N ILE A 278 23.95 10.37 -5.30
CA ILE A 278 24.45 10.10 -3.95
C ILE A 278 25.13 8.72 -3.90
N ALA A 279 24.45 7.67 -4.39
CA ALA A 279 24.94 6.30 -4.32
C ALA A 279 26.14 6.03 -5.24
N SER A 280 26.30 6.79 -6.32
CA SER A 280 27.50 6.74 -7.17
C SER A 280 28.71 7.44 -6.54
N GLY A 281 28.49 8.22 -5.47
CA GLY A 281 29.52 8.99 -4.78
C GLY A 281 29.91 10.30 -5.50
N VAL A 282 29.10 10.78 -6.46
CA VAL A 282 29.34 12.09 -7.09
C VAL A 282 29.06 13.22 -6.09
N VAL A 283 28.01 13.05 -5.28
CA VAL A 283 27.75 13.85 -4.07
C VAL A 283 27.63 12.86 -2.89
N PRO A 284 28.75 12.49 -2.25
CA PRO A 284 28.78 11.37 -1.32
C PRO A 284 28.01 11.66 -0.02
N PRO A 285 27.38 10.66 0.64
CA PRO A 285 26.58 10.87 1.85
C PRO A 285 27.31 11.59 2.99
N GLY A 286 28.64 11.41 3.12
CA GLY A 286 29.41 12.04 4.20
C GLY A 286 29.43 13.57 4.15
N ILE A 287 29.15 14.18 2.98
CA ILE A 287 29.15 15.64 2.82
C ILE A 287 27.82 16.28 3.24
N GLU A 288 26.79 15.48 3.50
CA GLU A 288 25.50 15.97 3.97
C GLU A 288 25.68 16.71 5.31
N GLY A 289 25.29 17.98 5.36
CA GLY A 289 25.39 18.79 6.58
C GLY A 289 26.79 19.35 6.88
N SER A 290 27.74 19.27 5.96
CA SER A 290 29.08 19.88 6.13
C SER A 290 29.10 21.41 6.02
N GLY A 291 28.06 22.01 5.42
CA GLY A 291 28.01 23.43 5.10
C GLY A 291 28.70 23.82 3.79
N GLU A 292 29.26 22.85 3.05
CA GLU A 292 29.87 23.07 1.74
C GLU A 292 28.83 23.45 0.69
N ARG A 293 29.25 24.17 -0.36
CA ARG A 293 28.37 24.49 -1.50
C ARG A 293 28.55 23.44 -2.60
N LEU A 294 27.47 23.15 -3.33
CA LEU A 294 27.52 22.22 -4.45
C LEU A 294 28.55 22.62 -5.51
N ALA A 295 28.68 23.93 -5.78
CA ALA A 295 29.68 24.47 -6.70
C ALA A 295 31.13 24.15 -6.29
N ASP A 296 31.43 24.07 -4.99
CA ASP A 296 32.78 23.76 -4.51
C ASP A 296 33.09 22.26 -4.70
N VAL A 297 32.09 21.39 -4.47
CA VAL A 297 32.16 19.96 -4.79
C VAL A 297 32.40 19.76 -6.28
N PHE A 298 31.62 20.41 -7.13
CA PHE A 298 31.73 20.32 -8.58
C PHE A 298 33.02 20.95 -9.12
N GLY A 299 33.50 22.02 -8.51
CA GLY A 299 34.82 22.59 -8.79
C GLY A 299 35.95 21.57 -8.60
N ARG A 300 35.80 20.67 -7.62
CA ARG A 300 36.76 19.58 -7.37
C ARG A 300 36.53 18.37 -8.26
N VAL A 301 35.29 17.93 -8.45
CA VAL A 301 34.96 16.69 -9.18
C VAL A 301 35.06 16.87 -10.68
N ILE A 302 34.62 18.02 -11.22
CA ILE A 302 34.47 18.26 -12.65
C ILE A 302 35.48 19.30 -13.11
N GLY A 303 35.37 20.51 -12.54
CA GLY A 303 36.18 21.67 -12.88
C GLY A 303 35.49 22.97 -12.44
N PRO A 304 36.24 24.07 -12.21
CA PRO A 304 35.66 25.34 -11.77
C PRO A 304 34.59 25.87 -12.74
N GLY A 305 33.44 26.29 -12.20
CA GLY A 305 32.33 26.84 -12.98
C GLY A 305 31.54 25.83 -13.82
N GLN A 306 31.86 24.53 -13.70
CA GLN A 306 31.19 23.46 -14.45
C GLN A 306 30.24 22.67 -13.55
N GLY A 307 29.27 22.01 -14.18
CA GLY A 307 28.29 21.17 -13.52
C GLY A 307 27.96 19.92 -14.32
N LEU A 308 26.91 19.22 -13.90
CA LEU A 308 26.47 17.97 -14.54
C LEU A 308 25.00 18.04 -14.89
N GLU A 309 24.66 17.46 -16.04
CA GLU A 309 23.30 17.14 -16.41
C GLU A 309 23.14 15.63 -16.50
N LEU A 310 22.20 15.09 -15.72
CA LEU A 310 21.85 13.69 -15.66
C LEU A 310 20.39 13.52 -16.06
N LEU A 311 20.15 12.70 -17.08
CA LEU A 311 18.84 12.44 -17.65
C LEU A 311 18.48 10.96 -17.53
N SER A 312 17.21 10.70 -17.21
CA SER A 312 16.60 9.38 -17.23
C SER A 312 15.49 9.29 -18.27
N SER A 313 15.36 8.12 -18.89
CA SER A 313 14.27 7.79 -19.79
C SER A 313 13.84 6.33 -19.63
N VAL A 314 12.55 6.11 -19.47
CA VAL A 314 11.93 4.78 -19.46
C VAL A 314 10.97 4.67 -20.63
N ASN A 315 11.19 3.69 -21.51
CA ASN A 315 10.45 3.53 -22.75
C ASN A 315 9.08 2.88 -22.54
N GLY A 316 8.12 3.65 -22.01
CA GLY A 316 6.69 3.33 -22.04
C GLY A 316 6.30 2.06 -21.26
N ILE A 317 7.04 1.73 -20.20
CA ILE A 317 6.70 0.67 -19.25
C ILE A 317 6.18 1.32 -17.97
N PRO A 318 4.97 0.95 -17.53
CA PRO A 318 4.34 1.52 -16.35
C PRO A 318 5.10 1.16 -15.05
N LYS A 319 4.93 2.00 -14.03
CA LYS A 319 5.24 1.60 -12.65
C LYS A 319 4.38 0.38 -12.27
N GLY A 320 4.96 -0.57 -11.55
CA GLY A 320 4.26 -1.80 -11.14
C GLY A 320 4.37 -2.98 -12.11
N SER A 321 5.16 -2.85 -13.18
CA SER A 321 5.31 -3.89 -14.21
C SER A 321 5.93 -5.23 -13.78
N ARG A 322 6.44 -5.30 -12.54
CA ARG A 322 7.16 -6.46 -11.96
C ARG A 322 8.47 -6.83 -12.65
N LEU A 323 8.97 -5.98 -13.56
CA LEU A 323 10.25 -6.13 -14.26
C LEU A 323 11.43 -5.43 -13.55
N ALA A 324 11.22 -4.96 -12.31
CA ALA A 324 12.18 -4.16 -11.53
C ALA A 324 12.79 -2.96 -12.29
N VAL A 325 11.95 -2.22 -13.02
CA VAL A 325 12.38 -1.08 -13.86
C VAL A 325 13.08 -0.01 -13.02
N SER A 326 12.57 0.32 -11.83
CA SER A 326 13.15 1.34 -10.95
C SER A 326 14.58 1.01 -10.52
N THR A 327 14.85 -0.24 -10.15
CA THR A 327 16.16 -0.69 -9.71
C THR A 327 17.15 -0.77 -10.86
N ASN A 328 16.71 -1.24 -12.03
CA ASN A 328 17.54 -1.24 -13.23
C ASN A 328 17.82 0.20 -13.73
N LEU A 329 16.87 1.12 -13.60
CA LEU A 329 17.09 2.55 -13.86
C LEU A 329 18.10 3.16 -12.90
N LEU A 330 17.96 2.89 -11.60
CA LEU A 330 18.92 3.32 -10.60
C LEU A 330 20.32 2.75 -10.88
N ALA A 331 20.42 1.47 -11.24
CA ALA A 331 21.67 0.83 -11.63
C ALA A 331 22.28 1.47 -12.89
N SER A 332 21.45 1.80 -13.90
CA SER A 332 21.87 2.49 -15.13
C SER A 332 22.44 3.88 -14.85
N LEU A 333 21.73 4.67 -14.03
CA LEU A 333 22.17 6.00 -13.60
C LEU A 333 23.47 5.94 -12.76
N ILE A 334 23.60 4.94 -11.89
CA ILE A 334 24.83 4.74 -11.11
C ILE A 334 25.99 4.32 -12.02
N ALA A 335 25.74 3.42 -12.98
CA ALA A 335 26.74 2.95 -13.93
C ALA A 335 27.30 4.12 -14.77
N VAL A 336 26.43 4.98 -15.33
CA VAL A 336 26.88 6.12 -16.13
C VAL A 336 27.70 7.12 -15.30
N CYS A 337 27.31 7.39 -14.04
CA CYS A 337 28.08 8.22 -13.11
C CYS A 337 29.44 7.59 -12.75
N MET A 338 29.49 6.27 -12.54
CA MET A 338 30.72 5.55 -12.24
C MET A 338 31.70 5.56 -13.43
N ARG A 339 31.20 5.44 -14.66
CA ARG A 339 32.02 5.58 -15.88
C ARG A 339 32.56 6.98 -16.01
N ALA A 340 31.70 7.98 -15.84
CA ALA A 340 32.06 9.38 -15.94
C ALA A 340 33.17 9.79 -14.95
N THR A 341 33.21 9.16 -13.78
CA THR A 341 34.16 9.45 -12.69
C THR A 341 35.37 8.51 -12.61
N GLY A 342 35.52 7.59 -13.58
CA GLY A 342 36.62 6.63 -13.62
C GLY A 342 36.56 5.53 -12.57
N GLN A 343 35.42 5.35 -11.89
CA GLN A 343 35.20 4.25 -10.95
C GLN A 343 34.97 2.91 -11.67
N ALA A 344 34.45 2.96 -12.90
CA ALA A 344 34.53 1.86 -13.85
C ALA A 344 35.72 2.09 -14.80
N GLY A 345 36.50 1.05 -15.08
CA GLY A 345 37.66 1.11 -15.97
C GLY A 345 37.29 1.47 -17.40
N SER A 346 36.17 0.93 -17.90
CA SER A 346 35.70 1.15 -19.28
C SER A 346 34.72 2.33 -19.38
N LEU A 347 35.05 3.33 -20.21
CA LEU A 347 34.15 4.45 -20.51
C LEU A 347 32.92 4.02 -21.32
N THR A 348 33.10 3.08 -22.25
CA THR A 348 32.05 2.54 -23.13
C THR A 348 32.05 1.01 -23.08
N GLY A 349 31.00 0.37 -23.63
CA GLY A 349 30.83 -1.08 -23.65
C GLY A 349 30.25 -1.65 -22.36
N GLY A 350 30.41 -2.96 -22.15
CA GLY A 350 29.92 -3.67 -20.97
C GLY A 350 30.77 -3.44 -19.72
N LEU A 351 30.20 -3.75 -18.55
CA LEU A 351 30.91 -3.75 -17.26
C LEU A 351 31.55 -5.11 -16.98
N SER A 352 32.71 -5.10 -16.31
CA SER A 352 33.32 -6.30 -15.73
C SER A 352 32.54 -6.81 -14.52
N GLU A 353 32.77 -8.07 -14.13
CA GLU A 353 32.04 -8.67 -13.00
C GLU A 353 32.19 -7.89 -11.67
N PRO A 354 33.39 -7.44 -11.24
CA PRO A 354 33.52 -6.63 -10.04
C PRO A 354 32.75 -5.29 -10.13
N GLU A 355 32.74 -4.66 -11.31
CA GLU A 355 32.02 -3.40 -11.54
C GLU A 355 30.51 -3.61 -11.47
N ARG A 356 29.98 -4.66 -12.08
CA ARG A 356 28.54 -5.02 -12.00
C ARG A 356 28.10 -5.24 -10.56
N ARG A 357 28.90 -5.96 -9.76
CA ARG A 357 28.64 -6.18 -8.33
C ARG A 357 28.64 -4.89 -7.54
N LEU A 358 29.54 -3.96 -7.84
CA LEU A 358 29.60 -2.65 -7.18
C LEU A 358 28.39 -1.77 -7.56
N VAL A 359 27.99 -1.76 -8.83
CA VAL A 359 26.77 -1.07 -9.29
C VAL A 359 25.54 -1.64 -8.57
N ALA A 360 25.40 -2.96 -8.51
CA ALA A 360 24.29 -3.60 -7.78
C ALA A 360 24.28 -3.22 -6.29
N ALA A 361 25.44 -3.25 -5.63
CA ALA A 361 25.55 -2.85 -4.22
C ALA A 361 25.15 -1.38 -3.98
N ARG A 362 25.47 -0.49 -4.92
CA ARG A 362 25.11 0.93 -4.86
C ARG A 362 23.66 1.17 -5.26
N ALA A 363 23.10 0.37 -6.16
CA ALA A 363 21.66 0.39 -6.43
C ALA A 363 20.88 0.04 -5.15
N ILE A 364 21.31 -0.98 -4.41
CA ILE A 364 20.75 -1.30 -3.08
C ILE A 364 20.90 -0.10 -2.14
N LEU A 365 22.07 0.53 -2.07
CA LEU A 365 22.24 1.76 -1.27
C LEU A 365 21.22 2.85 -1.66
N GLY A 366 21.08 3.13 -2.96
CA GLY A 366 20.19 4.17 -3.48
C GLY A 366 18.71 3.87 -3.24
N GLU A 367 18.29 2.61 -3.34
CA GLU A 367 16.93 2.19 -2.98
C GLU A 367 16.63 2.51 -1.52
N TRP A 368 17.53 2.11 -0.62
CA TRP A 368 17.37 2.32 0.82
C TRP A 368 17.44 3.80 1.21
N LEU A 369 18.25 4.61 0.50
CA LEU A 369 18.26 6.08 0.64
C LEU A 369 16.92 6.69 0.20
N GLY A 370 16.36 6.22 -0.92
CA GLY A 370 15.03 6.61 -1.41
C GLY A 370 13.88 5.95 -0.64
N GLY A 371 14.15 5.20 0.42
CA GLY A 371 13.13 4.57 1.27
C GLY A 371 12.49 3.30 0.72
N SER A 372 12.97 2.75 -0.38
CA SER A 372 12.53 1.47 -0.98
C SER A 372 13.42 0.30 -0.51
N GLY A 373 12.83 -0.85 -0.21
CA GLY A 373 13.56 -2.08 0.13
C GLY A 373 13.22 -3.19 -0.86
N GLY A 374 14.10 -3.44 -1.84
CA GLY A 374 13.94 -4.48 -2.86
C GLY A 374 14.63 -5.81 -2.52
N GLY A 375 14.55 -6.76 -3.44
CA GLY A 375 15.30 -8.02 -3.41
C GLY A 375 16.58 -7.91 -4.24
N TRP A 376 17.64 -8.68 -3.94
CA TRP A 376 18.92 -8.50 -4.64
C TRP A 376 18.84 -8.79 -6.15
N GLN A 377 17.85 -9.56 -6.61
CA GLN A 377 17.69 -9.89 -8.04
C GLN A 377 17.24 -8.69 -8.88
N ASP A 378 16.75 -7.62 -8.26
CA ASP A 378 16.16 -6.45 -8.92
C ASP A 378 17.13 -5.74 -9.87
N SER A 379 18.43 -5.78 -9.55
CA SER A 379 19.53 -5.29 -10.39
C SER A 379 19.95 -6.26 -11.51
N GLY A 380 19.19 -7.34 -11.73
CA GLY A 380 19.54 -8.41 -12.66
C GLY A 380 19.73 -7.99 -14.11
N GLY A 381 19.15 -6.87 -14.55
CA GLY A 381 19.34 -6.32 -15.90
C GLY A 381 20.77 -5.85 -16.19
N VAL A 382 21.57 -5.62 -15.14
CA VAL A 382 22.99 -5.28 -15.28
C VAL A 382 23.80 -6.44 -15.91
N TRP A 383 23.39 -7.69 -15.69
CA TRP A 383 24.03 -8.88 -16.26
C TRP A 383 23.39 -9.28 -17.59
N PRO A 384 24.15 -9.90 -18.52
CA PRO A 384 23.61 -10.40 -19.77
C PRO A 384 22.78 -11.68 -19.58
N ALA A 385 21.86 -11.91 -20.52
CA ALA A 385 21.16 -13.16 -20.76
C ALA A 385 20.54 -13.80 -19.50
N ALA A 386 20.48 -15.13 -19.48
CA ALA A 386 20.00 -15.91 -18.35
C ALA A 386 21.10 -16.13 -17.31
N LYS A 387 20.74 -15.96 -16.04
CA LYS A 387 21.65 -16.12 -14.91
C LYS A 387 20.91 -16.67 -13.71
N LEU A 388 21.56 -17.62 -13.09
CA LEU A 388 21.19 -18.18 -11.81
C LEU A 388 21.92 -17.40 -10.74
N ILE A 389 21.14 -16.76 -9.89
CA ILE A 389 21.63 -15.90 -8.84
C ILE A 389 21.48 -16.64 -7.52
N ARG A 390 22.57 -16.77 -6.75
CA ARG A 390 22.64 -17.63 -5.56
C ARG A 390 23.19 -16.91 -4.35
N GLY A 391 22.63 -17.21 -3.18
CA GLY A 391 23.23 -16.88 -1.89
C GLY A 391 24.63 -17.50 -1.76
N VAL A 392 25.49 -16.83 -1.00
CA VAL A 392 26.88 -17.24 -0.79
C VAL A 392 27.16 -17.25 0.70
N VAL A 393 27.83 -18.30 1.19
CA VAL A 393 28.24 -18.41 2.59
C VAL A 393 29.24 -17.28 2.93
N ALA A 394 29.05 -16.65 4.09
CA ALA A 394 29.98 -15.64 4.60
C ALA A 394 31.28 -16.29 5.07
N VAL A 395 32.42 -15.69 4.74
CA VAL A 395 33.77 -16.14 5.11
C VAL A 395 34.55 -15.00 5.75
N GLU A 396 35.67 -15.31 6.41
CA GLU A 396 36.53 -14.32 7.04
C GLU A 396 36.91 -13.19 6.05
N GLY A 397 36.70 -11.94 6.47
CA GLY A 397 36.87 -10.73 5.65
C GLY A 397 35.58 -10.16 5.06
N ASP A 398 34.48 -10.92 5.03
CA ASP A 398 33.15 -10.38 4.73
C ASP A 398 32.60 -9.60 5.93
N PRO A 399 31.88 -8.47 5.73
CA PRO A 399 31.21 -7.75 6.82
C PRO A 399 30.22 -8.60 7.62
N GLU A 400 29.71 -9.66 7.01
CA GLU A 400 28.72 -10.57 7.57
C GLU A 400 29.30 -11.72 8.40
N PHE A 401 30.62 -11.95 8.35
CA PHE A 401 31.25 -13.09 9.00
C PHE A 401 31.10 -13.05 10.53
N GLY A 402 30.64 -14.15 11.13
CA GLY A 402 30.33 -14.23 12.57
C GLY A 402 29.00 -13.59 12.98
N VAL A 403 28.35 -12.84 12.08
CA VAL A 403 27.03 -12.21 12.30
C VAL A 403 25.92 -13.01 11.63
N SER A 404 26.17 -13.50 10.41
CA SER A 404 25.21 -14.28 9.61
C SER A 404 25.85 -15.43 8.84
N ARG A 405 25.03 -16.37 8.35
CA ARG A 405 25.50 -17.55 7.59
C ARG A 405 25.91 -17.20 6.17
N GLY A 406 25.20 -16.27 5.52
CA GLY A 406 25.42 -15.81 4.15
C GLY A 406 25.81 -14.34 4.06
N ARG A 407 26.34 -13.96 2.89
CA ARG A 407 26.69 -12.59 2.50
C ARG A 407 25.47 -11.81 2.04
N LEU A 408 25.53 -10.48 2.10
CA LEU A 408 24.48 -9.61 1.55
C LEU A 408 24.35 -9.75 0.03
N LEU A 409 25.48 -9.77 -0.68
CA LEU A 409 25.49 -9.79 -2.15
C LEU A 409 25.58 -11.22 -2.69
N PRO A 410 24.69 -11.60 -3.62
CA PRO A 410 24.69 -12.94 -4.19
C PRO A 410 25.82 -13.13 -5.21
N ARG A 411 25.92 -14.34 -5.76
CA ARG A 411 26.73 -14.69 -6.94
C ARG A 411 25.82 -14.86 -8.15
N HIS A 412 26.30 -14.44 -9.33
CA HIS A 412 25.59 -14.58 -10.60
C HIS A 412 26.34 -15.59 -11.47
N ASP A 413 25.71 -16.72 -11.79
CA ASP A 413 26.25 -17.76 -12.66
C ASP A 413 25.46 -17.80 -13.97
N PRO A 414 26.12 -17.68 -15.15
CA PRO A 414 25.43 -17.77 -16.43
C PRO A 414 24.73 -19.12 -16.62
N VAL A 415 23.55 -19.10 -17.24
CA VAL A 415 22.79 -20.30 -17.61
C VAL A 415 22.63 -20.32 -19.14
N PRO A 416 22.99 -21.42 -19.82
CA PRO A 416 22.77 -21.53 -21.26
C PRO A 416 21.27 -21.58 -21.56
N LEU A 417 20.85 -20.90 -22.62
CA LEU A 417 19.49 -20.98 -23.15
C LEU A 417 19.48 -22.03 -24.27
N GLY A 418 18.82 -23.17 -24.04
CA GLY A 418 18.76 -24.28 -24.99
C GLY A 418 17.74 -24.10 -26.13
N GLY A 419 16.86 -23.09 -26.04
CA GLY A 419 15.84 -22.77 -27.04
C GLY A 419 15.33 -21.33 -26.88
N ASP A 420 14.49 -20.88 -27.80
CA ASP A 420 13.94 -19.52 -27.80
C ASP A 420 12.56 -19.46 -27.13
N LEU A 421 12.53 -18.94 -25.91
CA LEU A 421 11.27 -18.71 -25.17
C LEU A 421 10.30 -17.79 -25.92
N GLN A 422 10.81 -16.91 -26.79
CA GLN A 422 9.99 -15.95 -27.56
C GLN A 422 9.01 -16.64 -28.50
N GLU A 423 9.29 -17.88 -28.92
CA GLU A 423 8.41 -18.63 -29.83
C GLU A 423 7.11 -19.06 -29.16
N SER A 424 7.08 -19.18 -27.83
CA SER A 424 5.94 -19.76 -27.09
C SER A 424 5.38 -18.84 -26.00
N LEU A 425 6.19 -17.96 -25.42
CA LEU A 425 5.81 -17.10 -24.31
C LEU A 425 5.23 -15.78 -24.81
N VAL A 426 4.03 -15.45 -24.33
CA VAL A 426 3.44 -14.11 -24.44
C VAL A 426 3.57 -13.41 -23.08
N LEU A 427 4.31 -12.30 -23.05
CA LEU A 427 4.49 -11.46 -21.87
C LEU A 427 3.43 -10.35 -21.85
N VAL A 428 2.78 -10.15 -20.71
CA VAL A 428 1.70 -9.16 -20.58
C VAL A 428 1.78 -8.36 -19.27
N HIS A 429 1.13 -7.21 -19.28
CA HIS A 429 0.75 -6.45 -18.11
C HIS A 429 -0.77 -6.43 -17.97
N GLY A 430 -1.34 -7.00 -16.90
CA GLY A 430 -2.80 -7.06 -16.67
C GLY A 430 -3.46 -5.74 -16.26
N GLY A 431 -2.67 -4.69 -16.05
CA GLY A 431 -3.15 -3.33 -15.75
C GLY A 431 -3.27 -3.02 -14.25
N MET A 432 -3.10 -4.01 -13.36
CA MET A 432 -3.10 -3.77 -11.91
C MET A 432 -1.74 -3.23 -11.45
N ALA A 433 -1.76 -2.28 -10.51
CA ALA A 433 -0.58 -1.87 -9.75
C ALA A 433 -0.85 -2.14 -8.26
N GLN A 434 0.04 -2.89 -7.61
CA GLN A 434 -0.16 -3.31 -6.21
C GLN A 434 1.12 -3.13 -5.39
N ASN A 435 0.96 -2.63 -4.16
CA ASN A 435 2.04 -2.50 -3.19
C ASN A 435 2.46 -3.88 -2.66
N VAL A 436 3.73 -4.25 -2.86
CA VAL A 436 4.30 -5.52 -2.42
C VAL A 436 5.12 -5.42 -1.13
N GLY A 437 5.29 -4.21 -0.57
CA GLY A 437 6.01 -4.02 0.69
C GLY A 437 5.53 -4.92 1.83
N PRO A 438 4.21 -4.96 2.12
CA PRO A 438 3.67 -5.86 3.16
C PRO A 438 3.92 -7.36 2.89
N ILE A 439 4.05 -7.76 1.62
CA ILE A 439 4.35 -9.15 1.26
C ILE A 439 5.78 -9.52 1.67
N LEU A 440 6.74 -8.61 1.48
CA LEU A 440 8.13 -8.85 1.90
C LEU A 440 8.19 -9.14 3.40
N GLU A 441 7.53 -8.33 4.22
CA GLU A 441 7.46 -8.53 5.68
C GLU A 441 6.74 -9.84 6.05
N MET A 442 5.64 -10.18 5.38
CA MET A 442 4.91 -11.43 5.61
C MET A 442 5.77 -12.67 5.31
N VAL A 443 6.43 -12.70 4.15
CA VAL A 443 7.30 -13.83 3.76
C VAL A 443 8.46 -13.99 4.74
N THR A 444 9.01 -12.88 5.22
CA THR A 444 10.03 -12.84 6.28
C THR A 444 9.56 -13.53 7.55
N GLU A 445 8.39 -13.09 8.02
CA GLU A 445 7.81 -13.55 9.26
C GLU A 445 7.56 -15.06 9.18
N LYS A 446 6.85 -15.52 8.15
CA LYS A 446 6.57 -16.94 7.92
C LYS A 446 7.84 -17.80 7.85
N TYR A 447 8.89 -17.27 7.20
CA TYR A 447 10.21 -17.93 7.19
C TYR A 447 10.78 -18.05 8.61
N LEU A 448 10.88 -16.95 9.36
CA LEU A 448 11.48 -16.93 10.70
C LEU A 448 10.72 -17.81 11.70
N LEU A 449 9.39 -17.86 11.57
CA LEU A 449 8.50 -18.69 12.38
C LEU A 449 8.54 -20.17 12.02
N ARG A 450 9.11 -20.52 10.85
CA ARG A 450 9.05 -21.87 10.26
C ARG A 450 7.61 -22.39 10.21
N SER A 451 6.66 -21.54 9.78
CA SER A 451 5.28 -21.95 9.56
C SER A 451 5.26 -23.20 8.67
N GLU A 452 4.51 -24.24 9.07
CA GLU A 452 4.72 -25.60 8.56
C GLU A 452 4.46 -25.71 7.06
N ASP A 453 3.28 -25.26 6.62
CA ASP A 453 2.87 -25.31 5.23
C ASP A 453 3.79 -24.45 4.35
N GLU A 454 4.12 -23.24 4.78
CA GLU A 454 4.99 -22.33 4.02
C GLU A 454 6.45 -22.79 3.98
N TRP A 455 6.91 -23.48 5.02
CA TRP A 455 8.24 -24.10 5.01
C TRP A 455 8.33 -25.25 4.02
N GLN A 456 7.32 -26.14 3.98
CA GLN A 456 7.28 -27.21 2.99
C GLN A 456 7.13 -26.66 1.57
N ALA A 457 6.23 -25.68 1.37
CA ALA A 457 6.06 -24.98 0.11
C ALA A 457 7.38 -24.35 -0.37
N ARG A 458 8.17 -23.76 0.52
CA ARG A 458 9.48 -23.20 0.17
C ARG A 458 10.46 -24.26 -0.32
N ARG A 459 10.47 -25.45 0.30
CA ARG A 459 11.30 -26.58 -0.14
C ARG A 459 10.84 -27.09 -1.51
N GLU A 460 9.53 -27.20 -1.71
CA GLU A 460 8.95 -27.56 -3.02
C GLU A 460 9.34 -26.53 -4.10
N ALA A 461 9.22 -25.23 -3.83
CA ALA A 461 9.62 -24.18 -4.75
C ALA A 461 11.11 -24.27 -5.16
N GLY A 462 11.96 -24.74 -4.23
CA GLY A 462 13.35 -25.06 -4.52
C GLY A 462 13.50 -26.17 -5.57
N GLY A 463 12.76 -27.27 -5.44
CA GLY A 463 12.75 -28.35 -6.44
C GLY A 463 12.14 -27.93 -7.77
N VAL A 464 11.06 -27.14 -7.74
CA VAL A 464 10.45 -26.58 -8.96
C VAL A 464 11.42 -25.64 -9.70
N LEU A 465 12.25 -24.88 -8.99
CA LEU A 465 13.31 -24.10 -9.61
C LEU A 465 14.34 -24.99 -10.33
N ASP A 466 14.71 -26.13 -9.76
CA ASP A 466 15.64 -27.07 -10.39
C ASP A 466 15.05 -27.61 -11.72
N ASP A 467 13.74 -27.90 -11.75
CA ASP A 467 13.02 -28.28 -12.98
C ASP A 467 13.02 -27.17 -14.05
N ILE A 468 12.83 -25.91 -13.63
CA ILE A 468 12.86 -24.76 -14.54
C ILE A 468 14.28 -24.57 -15.11
N ILE A 469 15.32 -24.67 -14.28
CA ILE A 469 16.71 -24.53 -14.72
C ILE A 469 17.03 -25.60 -15.78
N GLU A 470 16.63 -26.84 -15.55
CA GLU A 470 16.86 -27.93 -16.50
C GLU A 470 16.10 -27.70 -17.81
N GLY A 471 14.81 -27.31 -17.72
CA GLY A 471 13.99 -26.98 -18.89
C GLY A 471 14.57 -25.85 -19.74
N VAL A 472 15.07 -24.79 -19.09
CA VAL A 472 15.73 -23.66 -19.77
C VAL A 472 17.02 -24.09 -20.45
N ALA A 473 17.84 -24.91 -19.77
CA ALA A 473 19.11 -25.38 -20.30
C ALA A 473 18.94 -26.32 -21.52
N CYS A 474 17.89 -27.15 -21.55
CA CYS A 474 17.62 -28.07 -22.67
C CYS A 474 16.66 -27.51 -23.73
N GLY A 475 16.05 -26.35 -23.51
CA GLY A 475 15.06 -25.76 -24.43
C GLY A 475 13.67 -26.40 -24.37
N ASP A 476 13.34 -27.13 -23.29
CA ASP A 476 12.03 -27.75 -23.11
C ASP A 476 11.01 -26.76 -22.50
N VAL A 477 10.35 -26.02 -23.39
CA VAL A 477 9.36 -25.01 -23.01
C VAL A 477 8.13 -25.62 -22.33
N ARG A 478 7.75 -26.86 -22.64
CA ARG A 478 6.61 -27.53 -21.98
C ARG A 478 6.94 -27.84 -20.53
N ARG A 479 8.16 -28.30 -20.25
CA ARG A 479 8.63 -28.50 -18.87
C ARG A 479 8.65 -27.19 -18.10
N ILE A 480 9.13 -26.11 -18.72
CA ILE A 480 9.11 -24.78 -18.10
C ILE A 480 7.67 -24.37 -17.77
N ALA A 481 6.74 -24.50 -18.72
CA ALA A 481 5.34 -24.13 -18.54
C ALA A 481 4.64 -24.91 -17.42
N ALA A 482 4.87 -26.24 -17.37
CA ALA A 482 4.34 -27.09 -16.32
C ALA A 482 4.91 -26.70 -14.95
N ALA A 483 6.22 -26.45 -14.87
CA ALA A 483 6.90 -26.09 -13.63
C ALA A 483 6.48 -24.70 -13.13
N THR A 484 6.41 -23.67 -13.98
CA THR A 484 5.95 -22.33 -13.59
C THR A 484 4.49 -22.33 -13.15
N THR A 485 3.63 -23.11 -13.83
CA THR A 485 2.22 -23.25 -13.46
C THR A 485 2.10 -23.92 -12.09
N ARG A 486 2.81 -25.03 -11.87
CA ARG A 486 2.86 -25.72 -10.57
C ARG A 486 3.37 -24.80 -9.47
N ASN A 487 4.43 -24.02 -9.75
CA ASN A 487 4.98 -23.07 -8.78
C ASN A 487 3.91 -22.06 -8.33
N PHE A 488 3.17 -21.51 -9.29
CA PHE A 488 2.12 -20.53 -9.05
C PHE A 488 0.93 -21.12 -8.28
N THR A 489 0.39 -22.27 -8.70
CA THR A 489 -0.82 -22.85 -8.09
C THR A 489 -0.55 -23.59 -6.78
N GLY A 490 0.70 -23.99 -6.52
CA GLY A 490 1.11 -24.63 -5.28
C GLY A 490 1.90 -23.67 -4.38
N PRO A 491 3.24 -23.81 -4.32
CA PRO A 491 4.03 -23.25 -3.24
C PRO A 491 3.97 -21.72 -3.14
N ILE A 492 3.83 -21.00 -4.25
CA ILE A 492 3.71 -19.53 -4.21
C ILE A 492 2.43 -19.09 -3.49
N GLN A 493 1.27 -19.67 -3.84
CA GLN A 493 0.00 -19.31 -3.20
C GLN A 493 -0.06 -19.76 -1.73
N THR A 494 0.61 -20.85 -1.36
CA THR A 494 0.76 -21.25 0.06
C THR A 494 1.57 -20.22 0.84
N ILE A 495 2.72 -19.79 0.32
CA ILE A 495 3.58 -18.82 1.01
C ILE A 495 2.91 -17.44 1.05
N ILE A 496 2.31 -17.03 -0.06
CA ILE A 496 1.76 -15.71 -0.31
C ILE A 496 0.29 -15.88 -0.74
N PRO A 497 -0.66 -15.87 0.21
CA PRO A 497 -2.08 -16.04 -0.10
C PRO A 497 -2.63 -15.01 -1.10
N TRP A 498 -1.99 -13.85 -1.22
CA TRP A 498 -2.37 -12.76 -2.14
C TRP A 498 -1.64 -12.78 -3.47
N ALA A 499 -0.83 -13.81 -3.75
CA ALA A 499 -0.10 -13.91 -5.02
C ALA A 499 -1.04 -14.03 -6.22
N SER A 500 -2.26 -14.54 -6.01
CA SER A 500 -3.34 -14.60 -6.99
C SER A 500 -4.55 -13.77 -6.57
N ASN A 501 -5.39 -13.44 -7.54
CA ASN A 501 -6.65 -12.72 -7.35
C ASN A 501 -7.71 -13.19 -8.36
N ALA A 502 -8.97 -12.81 -8.13
CA ALA A 502 -10.09 -13.22 -8.99
C ALA A 502 -9.90 -12.86 -10.47
N TYR A 503 -9.30 -11.69 -10.76
CA TYR A 503 -8.99 -11.27 -12.13
C TYR A 503 -8.00 -12.24 -12.80
N THR A 504 -6.91 -12.58 -12.12
CA THR A 504 -5.86 -13.46 -12.66
C THR A 504 -6.40 -14.87 -12.93
N GLU A 505 -7.13 -15.45 -11.97
CA GLU A 505 -7.74 -16.77 -12.16
C GLU A 505 -8.70 -16.77 -13.35
N ALA A 506 -9.54 -15.74 -13.49
CA ALA A 506 -10.46 -15.59 -14.61
C ALA A 506 -9.73 -15.51 -15.97
N LEU A 507 -8.58 -14.83 -16.04
CA LEU A 507 -7.75 -14.82 -17.25
C LEU A 507 -7.24 -16.21 -17.59
N ILE A 508 -6.66 -16.92 -16.61
CA ILE A 508 -6.11 -18.26 -16.79
C ILE A 508 -7.20 -19.21 -17.29
N ASP A 509 -8.38 -19.17 -16.68
CA ASP A 509 -9.50 -20.04 -17.06
C ASP A 509 -10.03 -19.71 -18.46
N ARG A 510 -10.17 -18.43 -18.82
CA ARG A 510 -10.60 -18.03 -20.17
C ARG A 510 -9.62 -18.46 -21.25
N VAL A 511 -8.32 -18.31 -20.99
CA VAL A 511 -7.27 -18.75 -21.92
C VAL A 511 -7.26 -20.26 -22.04
N ARG A 512 -7.32 -20.99 -20.91
CA ARG A 512 -7.40 -22.45 -20.89
C ARG A 512 -8.62 -22.96 -21.66
N ASN A 513 -9.79 -22.38 -21.44
CA ASN A 513 -11.02 -22.76 -22.13
C ASN A 513 -10.98 -22.48 -23.64
N ARG A 514 -10.30 -21.41 -24.07
CA ARG A 514 -10.19 -21.05 -25.49
C ARG A 514 -9.17 -21.91 -26.25
N PHE A 515 -8.03 -22.22 -25.63
CA PHE A 515 -6.90 -22.83 -26.32
C PHE A 515 -6.72 -24.33 -26.03
N GLY A 516 -7.32 -24.86 -24.95
CA GLY A 516 -7.19 -26.27 -24.57
C GLY A 516 -5.72 -26.69 -24.45
N ASP A 517 -5.37 -27.80 -25.08
CA ASP A 517 -4.00 -28.37 -25.06
C ASP A 517 -2.95 -27.48 -25.75
N ARG A 518 -3.37 -26.46 -26.52
CA ARG A 518 -2.47 -25.46 -27.12
C ARG A 518 -2.01 -24.41 -26.12
N PHE A 519 -2.61 -24.34 -24.93
CA PHE A 519 -2.14 -23.54 -23.80
C PHE A 519 -1.34 -24.44 -22.85
N TRP A 520 -0.03 -24.22 -22.78
CA TRP A 520 0.88 -25.07 -22.03
C TRP A 520 1.03 -24.66 -20.57
N GLY A 521 0.84 -23.38 -20.24
CA GLY A 521 0.92 -22.96 -18.84
C GLY A 521 0.93 -21.47 -18.57
N PHE A 522 0.81 -21.15 -17.30
CA PHE A 522 0.86 -19.79 -16.76
C PHE A 522 2.16 -19.57 -15.98
N TRP A 523 2.61 -18.32 -15.95
CA TRP A 523 3.76 -17.88 -15.18
C TRP A 523 3.50 -16.49 -14.60
N MET A 524 3.76 -16.35 -13.31
CA MET A 524 3.68 -15.07 -12.60
C MET A 524 5.06 -14.42 -12.56
N LEU A 525 5.15 -13.14 -12.93
CA LEU A 525 6.39 -12.37 -12.87
C LEU A 525 6.49 -11.64 -11.51
N GLY A 526 7.65 -11.73 -10.85
CA GLY A 526 7.84 -11.17 -9.52
C GLY A 526 6.90 -11.84 -8.50
N GLY A 527 6.47 -11.10 -7.48
CA GLY A 527 5.83 -11.67 -6.30
C GLY A 527 4.30 -11.62 -6.18
N MET A 528 3.60 -11.13 -7.22
CA MET A 528 2.14 -10.98 -7.23
C MET A 528 1.62 -10.84 -8.66
N SER A 529 0.53 -11.53 -9.01
CA SER A 529 -0.08 -11.52 -10.34
C SER A 529 -0.97 -10.29 -10.60
N GLY A 530 -1.54 -10.17 -11.81
CA GLY A 530 -2.40 -9.03 -12.23
C GLY A 530 -1.62 -7.82 -12.78
N GLY A 531 -0.35 -7.67 -12.40
CA GLY A 531 0.63 -6.82 -13.06
C GLY A 531 1.33 -7.58 -14.20
N GLY A 532 2.63 -7.82 -14.06
CA GLY A 532 3.41 -8.63 -15.00
C GLY A 532 3.06 -10.13 -14.95
N MET A 533 2.76 -10.73 -16.10
CA MET A 533 2.38 -12.14 -16.24
C MET A 533 2.88 -12.71 -17.57
N GLY A 534 3.00 -14.04 -17.64
CA GLY A 534 3.32 -14.77 -18.85
C GLY A 534 2.35 -15.90 -19.13
N PHE A 535 1.99 -16.06 -20.40
CA PHE A 535 1.15 -17.15 -20.90
C PHE A 535 1.95 -17.92 -21.95
N ILE A 536 2.10 -19.22 -21.74
CA ILE A 536 2.93 -20.08 -22.59
C ILE A 536 2.01 -20.93 -23.46
N PHE A 537 2.20 -20.84 -24.77
CA PHE A 537 1.41 -21.52 -25.79
C PHE A 537 2.28 -22.49 -26.58
N ASP A 538 1.62 -23.39 -27.30
CA ASP A 538 2.23 -24.02 -28.47
C ASP A 538 2.75 -22.93 -29.44
N PRO A 539 3.98 -23.05 -29.98
CA PRO A 539 4.52 -22.09 -30.94
C PRO A 539 3.56 -21.78 -32.10
N ALA A 540 2.81 -22.77 -32.58
CA ALA A 540 1.85 -22.59 -33.67
C ALA A 540 0.63 -21.75 -33.24
N ALA A 541 0.35 -21.64 -31.94
CA ALA A 541 -0.76 -20.88 -31.37
C ALA A 541 -0.32 -19.54 -30.74
N LYS A 542 0.98 -19.26 -30.60
CA LYS A 542 1.50 -18.06 -29.91
C LYS A 542 0.97 -16.75 -30.50
N ALA A 543 0.96 -16.62 -31.83
CA ALA A 543 0.48 -15.39 -32.49
C ALA A 543 -1.02 -15.17 -32.25
N GLU A 544 -1.84 -16.21 -32.37
CA GLU A 544 -3.27 -16.17 -32.05
C GLU A 544 -3.50 -15.85 -30.56
N GLY A 545 -2.71 -16.47 -29.67
CA GLY A 545 -2.74 -16.24 -28.24
C GLY A 545 -2.41 -14.78 -27.87
N GLN A 546 -1.42 -14.20 -28.53
CA GLN A 546 -0.98 -12.83 -28.31
C GLN A 546 -2.08 -11.80 -28.64
N GLU A 547 -2.76 -11.96 -29.78
CA GLU A 547 -3.89 -11.12 -30.16
C GLU A 547 -5.12 -11.34 -29.25
N ALA A 548 -5.44 -12.61 -28.97
CA ALA A 548 -6.57 -12.98 -28.12
C ALA A 548 -6.45 -12.45 -26.69
N LEU A 549 -5.24 -12.47 -26.12
CA LEU A 549 -4.97 -12.05 -24.75
C LEU A 549 -5.30 -10.58 -24.52
N ALA A 550 -5.00 -9.68 -25.48
CA ALA A 550 -5.36 -8.28 -25.37
C ALA A 550 -6.87 -8.10 -25.15
N GLY A 551 -7.69 -8.74 -26.00
CA GLY A 551 -9.15 -8.70 -25.89
C GLY A 551 -9.69 -9.36 -24.60
N ILE A 552 -9.14 -10.52 -24.22
CA ILE A 552 -9.52 -11.21 -22.98
C ILE A 552 -9.22 -10.33 -21.77
N MET A 553 -8.03 -9.72 -21.70
CA MET A 553 -7.64 -8.87 -20.57
C MET A 553 -8.53 -7.63 -20.46
N THR A 554 -8.83 -6.94 -21.58
CA THR A 554 -9.71 -5.77 -21.57
C THR A 554 -11.13 -6.13 -21.13
N ALA A 555 -11.73 -7.21 -21.66
CA ALA A 555 -13.06 -7.64 -21.27
C ALA A 555 -13.13 -8.08 -19.79
N THR A 556 -12.10 -8.78 -19.31
CA THR A 556 -12.02 -9.21 -17.91
C THR A 556 -11.77 -8.02 -16.99
N LYS A 557 -10.98 -7.03 -17.40
CA LYS A 557 -10.81 -5.77 -16.65
C LYS A 557 -12.16 -5.07 -16.47
N GLN A 558 -12.94 -4.91 -17.53
CA GLN A 558 -14.26 -4.24 -17.49
C GLN A 558 -15.24 -4.91 -16.51
N GLU A 559 -15.15 -6.23 -16.35
CA GLU A 559 -15.95 -6.97 -15.38
C GLU A 559 -15.55 -6.67 -13.93
N PHE A 560 -14.24 -6.57 -13.65
CA PHE A 560 -13.71 -6.42 -12.30
C PHE A 560 -13.39 -4.97 -11.89
N GLU A 561 -13.36 -4.00 -12.81
CA GLU A 561 -12.86 -2.64 -12.55
C GLU A 561 -13.69 -1.85 -11.52
N ASN A 562 -14.92 -2.31 -11.22
CA ASN A 562 -15.73 -1.75 -10.14
C ASN A 562 -15.31 -2.22 -8.74
N GLY A 563 -14.62 -3.35 -8.62
CA GLY A 563 -14.20 -3.97 -7.36
C GLY A 563 -12.68 -4.07 -7.17
N LEU A 564 -11.90 -4.09 -8.26
CA LEU A 564 -10.44 -4.21 -8.26
C LEU A 564 -9.76 -2.98 -8.87
N PRO A 565 -8.67 -2.48 -8.28
CA PRO A 565 -7.97 -1.30 -8.78
C PRO A 565 -7.11 -1.63 -10.01
N PHE A 566 -7.35 -0.93 -11.11
CA PHE A 566 -6.51 -0.92 -12.30
C PHE A 566 -5.85 0.45 -12.47
N ALA A 567 -4.54 0.46 -12.69
CA ALA A 567 -3.77 1.69 -12.90
C ALA A 567 -3.74 2.11 -14.38
N MET A 568 -3.91 1.15 -15.29
CA MET A 568 -3.83 1.37 -16.74
C MET A 568 -4.61 0.31 -17.50
N GLU A 569 -4.72 0.50 -18.81
CA GLU A 569 -5.18 -0.56 -19.71
C GLU A 569 -4.16 -1.70 -19.80
N PRO A 570 -4.61 -2.96 -19.91
CA PRO A 570 -3.72 -4.09 -20.09
C PRO A 570 -2.87 -3.95 -21.37
N VAL A 571 -1.64 -4.45 -21.32
CA VAL A 571 -0.67 -4.34 -22.41
C VAL A 571 -0.06 -5.70 -22.71
N VAL A 572 0.18 -5.97 -23.98
CA VAL A 572 0.93 -7.13 -24.46
C VAL A 572 2.30 -6.66 -24.92
N TYR A 573 3.35 -7.37 -24.52
CA TYR A 573 4.73 -7.03 -24.86
C TYR A 573 5.31 -7.99 -25.90
N ASP A 574 6.07 -7.43 -26.83
CA ASP A 574 7.12 -8.13 -27.53
C ASP A 574 8.41 -8.02 -26.71
N PHE A 575 9.17 -9.10 -26.61
CA PHE A 575 10.42 -9.12 -25.86
C PHE A 575 11.51 -9.85 -26.63
N ALA A 576 12.77 -9.52 -26.36
CA ALA A 576 13.93 -10.22 -26.89
C ALA A 576 14.97 -10.45 -25.79
N VAL A 577 15.69 -11.56 -25.82
CA VAL A 577 16.77 -11.82 -24.85
C VAL A 577 17.93 -10.86 -25.11
N ASN A 578 18.32 -10.11 -24.08
CA ASN A 578 19.46 -9.21 -24.16
C ASN A 578 20.74 -9.93 -23.74
N HIS A 579 21.65 -10.17 -24.69
CA HIS A 579 22.92 -10.85 -24.46
C HIS A 579 24.06 -9.94 -24.00
N LYS A 580 23.82 -8.64 -23.81
CA LYS A 580 24.85 -7.64 -23.45
C LYS A 580 24.78 -7.23 -21.97
N GLY A 581 23.59 -7.23 -21.36
CA GLY A 581 23.38 -6.58 -20.07
C GLY A 581 23.43 -5.06 -20.22
N THR A 582 23.87 -4.34 -19.18
CA THR A 582 24.05 -2.89 -19.28
C THR A 582 25.18 -2.53 -20.26
N TRP A 583 24.94 -1.52 -21.09
CA TRP A 583 25.85 -1.13 -22.17
C TRP A 583 25.93 0.39 -22.32
N CYS A 584 27.14 0.90 -22.48
CA CYS A 584 27.40 2.33 -22.62
C CYS A 584 28.01 2.72 -23.97
N GLU A 585 27.55 3.83 -24.53
CA GLU A 585 28.10 4.46 -25.73
C GLU A 585 28.46 5.92 -25.46
N LEU A 586 29.50 6.41 -26.15
CA LEU A 586 29.91 7.81 -26.10
C LEU A 586 29.47 8.51 -27.39
N GLN A 587 28.58 9.49 -27.26
CA GLN A 587 28.15 10.33 -28.37
C GLN A 587 29.01 11.60 -28.41
N SER A 588 29.50 11.97 -29.58
CA SER A 588 30.45 13.08 -29.77
C SER A 588 30.15 13.89 -31.04
N GLY A 589 30.70 15.11 -31.12
CA GLY A 589 30.52 16.01 -32.27
C GLY A 589 29.05 16.39 -32.50
N ALA A 590 28.60 16.40 -33.76
CA ALA A 590 27.20 16.68 -34.12
C ALA A 590 26.20 15.58 -33.68
N GLY A 591 26.72 14.43 -33.23
CA GLY A 591 25.92 13.34 -32.68
C GLY A 591 25.59 13.47 -31.19
N ALA A 592 26.29 14.35 -30.46
CA ALA A 592 26.11 14.58 -29.02
C ALA A 592 24.85 15.41 -28.70
N LEU A 593 23.69 14.90 -29.10
CA LEU A 593 22.39 15.49 -28.82
C LEU A 593 21.58 14.57 -27.92
N MET A 594 20.85 15.16 -26.98
CA MET A 594 19.92 14.44 -26.12
C MET A 594 18.77 13.80 -26.94
N PRO A 595 18.06 12.80 -26.40
CA PRO A 595 16.91 12.20 -27.09
C PRO A 595 15.81 13.23 -27.42
N SER A 596 14.99 12.95 -28.45
CA SER A 596 13.98 13.89 -28.96
C SER A 596 12.98 14.38 -27.89
N GLY A 597 12.57 13.50 -26.97
CA GLY A 597 11.67 13.83 -25.86
C GLY A 597 12.23 14.90 -24.93
N TYR A 598 13.54 14.96 -24.76
CA TYR A 598 14.21 16.01 -23.98
C TYR A 598 13.97 17.39 -24.58
N TYR A 599 14.18 17.55 -25.89
CA TYR A 599 14.01 18.83 -26.54
C TYR A 599 12.54 19.26 -26.59
N ALA A 600 11.61 18.32 -26.74
CA ALA A 600 10.19 18.60 -26.64
C ALA A 600 9.79 19.20 -25.27
N GLN A 601 10.50 18.84 -24.20
CA GLN A 601 10.30 19.36 -22.85
C GLN A 601 11.10 20.65 -22.59
N ALA A 602 12.39 20.68 -22.89
CA ALA A 602 13.28 21.78 -22.54
C ALA A 602 13.09 23.02 -23.41
N VAL A 603 12.91 22.86 -24.73
CA VAL A 603 12.92 23.98 -25.70
C VAL A 603 11.78 24.99 -25.44
N PRO A 604 10.51 24.60 -25.17
CA PRO A 604 9.46 25.58 -24.87
C PRO A 604 9.80 26.51 -23.71
N HIS A 605 10.48 26.01 -22.68
CA HIS A 605 10.93 26.83 -21.54
C HIS A 605 12.09 27.76 -21.93
N LEU A 606 13.07 27.23 -22.67
CA LEU A 606 14.23 28.02 -23.15
C LEU A 606 13.81 29.15 -24.10
N LEU A 607 12.75 28.96 -24.90
CA LEU A 607 12.22 29.97 -25.81
C LEU A 607 11.42 31.09 -25.11
N ARG A 608 10.91 30.84 -23.90
CA ARG A 608 10.25 31.86 -23.06
C ARG A 608 11.25 32.73 -22.31
N ALA A 609 12.49 32.29 -22.15
CA ALA A 609 13.57 33.05 -21.52
C ALA A 609 14.09 34.17 -22.45
N VAL A 610 14.67 35.22 -21.87
CA VAL A 610 15.29 36.29 -22.66
C VAL A 610 16.50 35.73 -23.39
N GLN A 611 16.54 35.80 -24.72
CA GLN A 611 17.56 35.17 -25.58
C GLN A 611 19.02 35.53 -25.22
N ARG A 612 19.25 36.65 -24.51
CA ARG A 612 20.56 37.10 -24.03
C ARG A 612 21.02 36.45 -22.72
N GLU A 613 20.14 35.74 -22.03
CA GLU A 613 20.41 35.08 -20.73
C GLU A 613 20.78 33.60 -20.89
N LEU A 614 20.72 33.04 -22.12
CA LEU A 614 21.06 31.64 -22.37
C LEU A 614 22.59 31.42 -22.40
N PRO A 615 23.12 30.42 -21.66
CA PRO A 615 24.53 30.02 -21.73
C PRO A 615 24.98 29.65 -23.15
N ASP A 616 26.27 29.84 -23.44
CA ASP A 616 26.84 29.55 -24.77
C ASP A 616 26.62 28.09 -25.18
N CYS A 617 26.78 27.12 -24.26
CA CYS A 617 26.52 25.71 -24.59
C CYS A 617 25.08 25.46 -25.06
N ARG A 618 24.10 26.17 -24.48
CA ARG A 618 22.67 26.02 -24.79
C ARG A 618 22.34 26.59 -26.15
N ARG A 619 22.90 27.75 -26.48
CA ARG A 619 22.74 28.32 -27.82
C ARG A 619 23.26 27.39 -28.90
N VAL A 620 24.48 26.88 -28.70
CA VAL A 620 25.13 26.01 -29.67
C VAL A 620 24.41 24.65 -29.78
N GLU A 621 23.90 24.13 -28.67
CA GLU A 621 23.01 22.96 -28.66
C GLU A 621 21.74 23.20 -29.48
N LEU A 622 21.06 24.34 -29.30
CA LEU A 622 19.85 24.67 -30.05
C LEU A 622 20.12 24.81 -31.56
N GLU A 623 21.26 25.36 -31.96
CA GLU A 623 21.69 25.42 -33.36
C GLU A 623 21.92 24.02 -33.95
N ALA A 624 22.62 23.16 -33.21
CA ALA A 624 22.87 21.77 -33.61
C ALA A 624 21.57 20.96 -33.68
N PHE A 625 20.66 21.14 -32.72
CA PHE A 625 19.34 20.51 -32.71
C PHE A 625 18.48 21.00 -33.89
N ALA A 626 18.45 22.31 -34.18
CA ALA A 626 17.73 22.85 -35.33
C ALA A 626 18.27 22.30 -36.66
N ALA A 627 19.59 22.12 -36.77
CA ALA A 627 20.20 21.46 -37.93
C ALA A 627 19.82 19.98 -38.02
N ALA A 628 19.75 19.27 -36.89
CA ALA A 628 19.33 17.89 -36.82
C ALA A 628 17.85 17.71 -37.19
N CYS A 629 16.95 18.60 -36.79
CA CYS A 629 15.53 18.56 -37.19
C CYS A 629 15.31 18.64 -38.70
N ARG A 630 16.25 19.22 -39.46
CA ARG A 630 16.19 19.30 -40.92
C ARG A 630 16.74 18.06 -41.64
N THR A 631 17.59 17.29 -40.96
CA THR A 631 18.40 16.24 -41.60
C THR A 631 18.16 14.84 -41.06
N LYS A 632 17.67 14.70 -39.81
CA LYS A 632 17.41 13.43 -39.15
C LYS A 632 15.93 13.04 -39.23
N PRO A 633 15.58 11.90 -39.87
CA PRO A 633 14.20 11.42 -39.94
C PRO A 633 13.53 11.23 -38.58
N GLN A 634 14.29 10.87 -37.54
CA GLN A 634 13.78 10.65 -36.18
C GLN A 634 13.26 11.94 -35.50
N LEU A 635 13.57 13.11 -36.05
CA LEU A 635 13.13 14.42 -35.56
C LEU A 635 12.10 15.08 -36.50
N ALA A 636 11.60 14.35 -37.50
CA ALA A 636 10.54 14.85 -38.37
C ALA A 636 9.26 15.16 -37.55
N GLY A 637 8.64 16.31 -37.81
CA GLY A 637 7.45 16.77 -37.07
C GLY A 637 7.73 17.46 -35.73
N MET A 638 8.97 17.45 -35.24
CA MET A 638 9.34 18.07 -33.95
C MET A 638 9.02 19.57 -33.88
N VAL A 639 9.16 20.29 -35.00
CA VAL A 639 8.79 21.72 -35.08
C VAL A 639 7.31 21.92 -34.75
N GLN A 640 6.43 21.07 -35.30
CA GLN A 640 4.99 21.14 -35.02
C GLN A 640 4.70 20.82 -33.55
N THR A 641 5.33 19.78 -32.99
CA THR A 641 5.23 19.45 -31.56
C THR A 641 5.62 20.62 -30.64
N LEU A 642 6.66 21.37 -31.01
CA LEU A 642 7.08 22.56 -30.25
C LEU A 642 6.06 23.70 -30.36
N PHE A 643 5.50 23.93 -31.55
CA PHE A 643 4.44 24.93 -31.75
C PHE A 643 3.18 24.63 -30.93
N ASP A 644 2.71 23.39 -30.94
CA ASP A 644 1.51 22.96 -30.20
C ASP A 644 1.68 23.16 -28.68
N ARG A 645 2.91 22.96 -28.15
CA ARG A 645 3.23 23.18 -26.73
C ARG A 645 3.41 24.66 -26.35
N LEU A 646 3.79 25.51 -27.29
CA LEU A 646 3.94 26.95 -27.05
C LEU A 646 2.59 27.69 -27.00
N PHE A 647 1.58 27.21 -27.74
CA PHE A 647 0.25 27.82 -27.85
C PHE A 647 -0.88 26.82 -27.55
N PRO A 648 -1.11 26.45 -26.28
CA PRO A 648 -2.18 25.52 -25.92
C PRO A 648 -3.57 26.10 -26.21
N VAL A 649 -4.48 25.28 -26.76
CA VAL A 649 -5.88 25.65 -27.01
C VAL A 649 -6.67 25.66 -25.69
N GLU A 650 -7.29 26.78 -25.33
CA GLU A 650 -7.99 27.05 -24.04
C GLU A 650 -9.27 26.21 -23.77
N GLY A 651 -9.49 25.09 -24.46
CA GLY A 651 -10.79 24.40 -24.49
C GLY A 651 -11.09 23.40 -23.36
N THR A 652 -10.11 22.94 -22.57
CA THR A 652 -10.29 21.76 -21.70
C THR A 652 -10.69 22.04 -20.25
N SER A 653 -10.36 23.20 -19.65
CA SER A 653 -10.68 23.45 -18.23
C SER A 653 -12.10 23.98 -17.99
N GLN A 654 -12.72 24.64 -18.97
CA GLN A 654 -14.07 25.20 -18.80
C GLN A 654 -15.18 24.12 -18.89
N THR A 655 -14.92 22.99 -19.54
CA THR A 655 -15.90 21.91 -19.71
C THR A 655 -16.11 21.10 -18.43
N SER A 656 -15.05 20.87 -17.64
CA SER A 656 -15.12 20.09 -16.39
C SER A 656 -15.90 20.79 -15.27
N VAL A 657 -15.73 22.12 -15.13
CA VAL A 657 -16.41 22.92 -14.10
C VAL A 657 -17.93 23.01 -14.35
N ARG A 658 -18.34 23.10 -15.62
CA ARG A 658 -19.77 23.07 -15.97
C ARG A 658 -20.43 21.73 -15.65
N ASP A 659 -19.72 20.63 -15.85
CA ASP A 659 -20.20 19.27 -15.56
C ASP A 659 -20.38 19.02 -14.04
N LEU A 660 -19.47 19.55 -13.21
CA LEU A 660 -19.55 19.44 -11.74
C LEU A 660 -20.80 20.11 -11.17
N ARG A 661 -21.11 21.35 -11.57
CA ARG A 661 -22.30 22.08 -11.05
C ARG A 661 -23.61 21.40 -11.45
N ALA A 662 -23.71 20.93 -12.69
CA ALA A 662 -24.87 20.17 -13.15
C ALA A 662 -25.06 18.87 -12.33
N THR A 663 -23.95 18.18 -12.05
CA THR A 663 -23.92 16.96 -11.23
C THR A 663 -24.35 17.21 -9.78
N LEU A 664 -23.86 18.27 -9.14
CA LEU A 664 -24.26 18.68 -7.79
C LEU A 664 -25.77 18.90 -7.67
N ALA A 665 -26.36 19.63 -8.63
CA ALA A 665 -27.79 19.89 -8.67
C ALA A 665 -28.62 18.59 -8.82
N LEU A 666 -28.20 17.68 -9.70
CA LEU A 666 -28.86 16.38 -9.89
C LEU A 666 -28.81 15.48 -8.63
N MET A 667 -27.75 15.60 -7.83
CA MET A 667 -27.54 14.79 -6.63
C MET A 667 -28.22 15.37 -5.38
N GLY A 668 -28.86 16.53 -5.48
CA GLY A 668 -29.56 17.18 -4.37
C GLY A 668 -28.60 17.81 -3.35
N PHE A 669 -27.49 18.36 -3.82
CA PHE A 669 -26.54 19.16 -3.03
C PHE A 669 -27.26 20.32 -2.34
N ASP A 670 -26.98 20.50 -1.05
CA ASP A 670 -27.54 21.60 -0.25
C ASP A 670 -26.52 22.76 -0.23
N GLU A 671 -26.66 23.69 -1.18
CA GLU A 671 -25.75 24.84 -1.31
C GLU A 671 -25.74 25.71 -0.05
N ILE A 672 -26.87 25.81 0.66
CA ILE A 672 -26.98 26.62 1.88
C ILE A 672 -26.17 25.98 3.01
N GLU A 673 -26.31 24.67 3.21
CA GLU A 673 -25.50 23.94 4.20
C GLU A 673 -24.01 24.00 3.86
N HIS A 674 -23.64 23.87 2.58
CA HIS A 674 -22.24 23.94 2.16
C HIS A 674 -21.60 25.31 2.38
N GLU A 675 -22.28 26.42 2.03
CA GLU A 675 -21.78 27.76 2.32
C GLU A 675 -21.67 28.03 3.82
N GLN A 676 -22.63 27.55 4.62
CA GLN A 676 -22.53 27.64 6.09
C GLN A 676 -21.28 26.91 6.62
N ILE A 677 -21.03 25.69 6.16
CA ILE A 677 -19.86 24.90 6.54
C ILE A 677 -18.57 25.60 6.10
N ARG A 678 -18.54 26.17 4.89
CA ARG A 678 -17.39 26.92 4.38
C ARG A 678 -17.11 28.15 5.24
N ASP A 679 -18.14 28.94 5.57
CA ASP A 679 -18.03 30.11 6.44
C ASP A 679 -17.56 29.72 7.85
N GLU A 680 -18.08 28.63 8.41
CA GLU A 680 -17.65 28.08 9.70
C GLU A 680 -16.20 27.62 9.67
N LEU A 681 -15.76 26.97 8.59
CA LEU A 681 -14.38 26.56 8.39
C LEU A 681 -13.49 27.79 8.26
N GLN A 682 -13.80 28.74 7.39
CA GLN A 682 -12.95 29.92 7.19
C GLN A 682 -12.83 30.77 8.47
N SER A 683 -13.92 30.92 9.22
CA SER A 683 -13.93 31.65 10.50
C SER A 683 -13.33 30.89 11.70
N GLY A 684 -12.99 29.60 11.53
CA GLY A 684 -12.39 28.77 12.58
C GLY A 684 -13.38 28.28 13.65
N ARG A 685 -14.69 28.30 13.36
CA ARG A 685 -15.71 27.67 14.23
C ARG A 685 -15.66 26.14 14.14
N ILE A 686 -15.31 25.63 12.96
CA ILE A 686 -14.98 24.22 12.73
C ILE A 686 -13.57 24.10 12.13
N GLY A 687 -12.96 22.93 12.29
CA GLY A 687 -11.58 22.66 11.92
C GLY A 687 -11.07 21.43 12.66
N LEU A 688 -9.87 20.97 12.34
CA LEU A 688 -9.32 19.75 12.94
C LEU A 688 -9.13 19.90 14.45
N ALA A 689 -8.71 21.07 14.92
CA ALA A 689 -8.60 21.37 16.35
C ALA A 689 -9.96 21.43 17.04
N GLN A 690 -10.98 21.96 16.34
CA GLN A 690 -12.35 22.13 16.87
C GLN A 690 -13.14 20.82 16.91
N ASN A 691 -12.66 19.75 16.26
CA ASN A 691 -13.24 18.41 16.43
C ASN A 691 -13.12 17.90 17.87
N ARG A 692 -12.08 18.34 18.59
CA ARG A 692 -11.69 17.85 19.91
C ARG A 692 -12.69 18.30 20.96
N LEU A 693 -13.08 17.38 21.85
CA LEU A 693 -13.85 17.74 23.04
C LEU A 693 -13.05 18.72 23.91
N PRO A 694 -13.72 19.66 24.60
CA PRO A 694 -13.04 20.60 25.48
C PRO A 694 -12.20 19.86 26.52
N ALA A 695 -10.99 20.34 26.83
CA ALA A 695 -10.09 19.72 27.81
C ALA A 695 -10.69 19.60 29.23
N ALA A 696 -11.69 20.41 29.55
CA ALA A 696 -12.45 20.31 30.81
C ALA A 696 -13.42 19.11 30.85
N THR A 697 -13.64 18.43 29.72
CA THR A 697 -14.49 17.25 29.62
C THR A 697 -13.81 16.08 30.32
N THR A 698 -14.48 15.48 31.30
CA THR A 698 -13.96 14.27 31.96
C THR A 698 -14.24 13.07 31.08
N ILE A 699 -13.19 12.36 30.65
CA ILE A 699 -13.26 11.15 29.83
C ILE A 699 -12.57 10.03 30.61
N GLU A 700 -13.34 9.03 31.00
CA GLU A 700 -12.89 7.88 31.78
C GLU A 700 -13.26 6.58 31.04
N ASP A 701 -12.57 5.50 31.38
CA ASP A 701 -13.01 4.17 30.96
C ASP A 701 -14.37 3.81 31.60
N VAL A 702 -15.10 2.90 30.97
CA VAL A 702 -16.39 2.45 31.51
C VAL A 702 -16.22 1.47 32.67
N ALA A 703 -17.19 1.49 33.59
CA ALA A 703 -17.27 0.50 34.66
C ALA A 703 -17.80 -0.84 34.12
N ASP A 704 -17.51 -1.94 34.80
CA ASP A 704 -17.96 -3.26 34.35
C ASP A 704 -19.50 -3.41 34.34
N GLY A 705 -20.22 -2.58 35.11
CA GLY A 705 -21.69 -2.51 35.09
C GLY A 705 -22.29 -1.67 33.94
N ASP A 706 -21.46 -0.94 33.18
CA ASP A 706 -21.91 -0.16 32.01
C ASP A 706 -22.00 -1.03 30.73
N VAL A 707 -21.47 -2.25 30.78
CA VAL A 707 -21.39 -3.18 29.65
C VAL A 707 -21.95 -4.56 30.00
N GLU A 708 -22.46 -5.28 29.01
CA GLU A 708 -22.91 -6.67 29.14
C GLU A 708 -22.05 -7.57 28.25
N TRP A 709 -21.42 -8.59 28.83
CA TRP A 709 -20.58 -9.53 28.09
C TRP A 709 -21.41 -10.59 27.38
N VAL A 710 -21.11 -10.83 26.10
CA VAL A 710 -21.83 -11.73 25.21
C VAL A 710 -20.90 -12.84 24.76
N GLY A 711 -21.19 -14.08 25.17
CA GLY A 711 -20.43 -15.27 24.75
C GLY A 711 -19.04 -15.35 25.39
N GLY A 712 -18.84 -16.32 26.28
CA GLY A 712 -17.55 -16.59 26.91
C GLY A 712 -17.69 -17.53 28.10
N ASN A 713 -16.67 -18.36 28.36
CA ASN A 713 -16.65 -19.28 29.51
C ASN A 713 -16.58 -18.55 30.87
N LEU A 714 -16.35 -17.24 30.87
CA LEU A 714 -15.89 -16.47 32.05
C LEU A 714 -17.00 -16.01 33.00
N HIS A 715 -18.26 -15.95 32.56
CA HIS A 715 -19.35 -15.52 33.44
C HIS A 715 -20.54 -16.49 33.36
N ARG A 716 -20.36 -17.66 34.00
CA ARG A 716 -21.44 -18.61 34.37
C ARG A 716 -22.38 -18.09 35.48
N GLY A 717 -22.60 -16.78 35.55
CA GLY A 717 -23.60 -16.16 36.42
C GLY A 717 -24.85 -15.83 35.61
N GLU A 718 -25.91 -16.63 35.76
CA GLU A 718 -27.32 -16.26 35.52
C GLU A 718 -27.73 -15.66 34.16
N ASN A 719 -26.98 -15.87 33.07
CA ASN A 719 -27.49 -15.51 31.74
C ASN A 719 -28.40 -16.61 31.20
N ASP A 720 -29.70 -16.33 31.12
CA ASP A 720 -30.71 -17.08 30.37
C ASP A 720 -30.44 -17.02 28.85
N ASP A 721 -29.28 -17.53 28.42
CA ASP A 721 -28.83 -17.48 27.02
C ASP A 721 -29.77 -18.25 26.09
N ASP A 722 -30.36 -19.34 26.58
CA ASP A 722 -31.35 -20.12 25.84
C ASP A 722 -32.67 -19.33 25.69
N GLY A 723 -33.15 -18.66 26.74
CA GLY A 723 -34.33 -17.82 26.68
C GLY A 723 -34.13 -16.58 25.80
N LEU A 724 -32.94 -15.97 25.84
CA LEU A 724 -32.55 -14.88 24.94
C LEU A 724 -32.51 -15.33 23.48
N ARG A 725 -31.82 -16.44 23.20
CA ARG A 725 -31.75 -17.03 21.86
C ARG A 725 -33.13 -17.38 21.31
N ARG A 726 -34.03 -17.90 22.17
CA ARG A 726 -35.42 -18.15 21.83
C ARG A 726 -36.18 -16.87 21.54
N LEU A 727 -36.08 -15.84 22.39
CA LEU A 727 -36.75 -14.55 22.20
C LEU A 727 -36.37 -13.89 20.87
N GLY A 728 -35.07 -13.82 20.55
CA GLY A 728 -34.62 -13.29 19.28
C GLY A 728 -35.03 -14.20 18.11
N GLY A 729 -34.92 -15.52 18.26
CA GLY A 729 -35.34 -16.47 17.23
C GLY A 729 -36.83 -16.35 16.87
N GLU A 730 -37.70 -16.17 17.87
CA GLU A 730 -39.13 -15.92 17.67
C GLU A 730 -39.39 -14.58 16.96
N ALA A 731 -38.64 -13.51 17.27
CA ALA A 731 -38.74 -12.23 16.56
C ALA A 731 -38.31 -12.35 15.09
N LEU A 732 -37.25 -13.10 14.80
CA LEU A 732 -36.82 -13.41 13.44
C LEU A 732 -37.89 -14.19 12.67
N ALA A 733 -38.47 -15.21 13.30
CA ALA A 733 -39.53 -16.02 12.69
C ALA A 733 -40.80 -15.21 12.37
N ARG A 734 -41.11 -14.18 13.18
CA ARG A 734 -42.21 -13.22 12.92
C ARG A 734 -41.86 -12.18 11.84
N GLY A 735 -40.63 -12.16 11.33
CA GLY A 735 -40.18 -11.19 10.33
C GLY A 735 -40.03 -9.78 10.88
N GLU A 736 -39.74 -9.63 12.17
CA GLU A 736 -39.62 -8.35 12.86
C GLU A 736 -38.26 -7.66 12.66
N ALA A 737 -37.30 -8.31 12.00
CA ALA A 737 -35.92 -7.82 11.87
C ALA A 737 -35.47 -7.61 10.41
N ALA A 738 -34.53 -6.68 10.21
CA ALA A 738 -33.82 -6.47 8.95
C ALA A 738 -32.35 -6.10 9.18
N VAL A 739 -31.52 -6.29 8.15
CA VAL A 739 -30.09 -5.95 8.16
C VAL A 739 -29.87 -4.68 7.34
N VAL A 740 -29.01 -3.80 7.83
CA VAL A 740 -28.54 -2.59 7.13
C VAL A 740 -27.01 -2.61 7.06
N THR A 741 -26.45 -2.83 5.88
CA THR A 741 -25.00 -2.81 5.65
C THR A 741 -24.57 -1.48 5.07
N LEU A 742 -23.61 -0.82 5.74
CA LEU A 742 -23.05 0.45 5.30
C LEU A 742 -22.01 0.25 4.19
N ALA A 743 -22.33 0.68 2.97
CA ALA A 743 -21.49 0.56 1.77
C ALA A 743 -21.44 1.87 0.95
N ALA A 744 -21.71 3.02 1.58
CA ALA A 744 -21.65 4.32 0.93
C ALA A 744 -20.22 4.79 0.64
N GLY A 745 -19.22 4.33 1.40
CA GLY A 745 -17.81 4.70 1.23
C GLY A 745 -17.07 3.85 0.19
N VAL A 746 -16.08 4.44 -0.47
CA VAL A 746 -15.17 3.75 -1.42
C VAL A 746 -14.02 2.99 -0.73
N GLY A 747 -13.90 3.08 0.59
CA GLY A 747 -12.89 2.34 1.36
C GLY A 747 -11.45 2.71 1.01
N SER A 748 -11.13 4.02 0.98
CA SER A 748 -9.86 4.55 0.46
C SER A 748 -8.58 3.91 1.02
N ARG A 749 -8.56 3.45 2.28
CA ARG A 749 -7.42 2.71 2.84
C ARG A 749 -7.24 1.35 2.17
N TRP A 750 -8.32 0.57 2.04
CA TRP A 750 -8.32 -0.74 1.40
C TRP A 750 -7.96 -0.67 -0.08
N THR A 751 -8.54 0.32 -0.78
CA THR A 751 -8.40 0.47 -2.22
C THR A 751 -7.26 1.42 -2.61
N GLN A 752 -6.49 1.91 -1.63
CA GLN A 752 -5.43 2.92 -1.80
C GLN A 752 -5.90 4.12 -2.65
N GLY A 753 -7.14 4.56 -2.44
CA GLY A 753 -7.74 5.70 -3.14
C GLY A 753 -8.08 5.45 -4.61
N ALA A 754 -8.10 4.20 -5.08
CA ALA A 754 -8.33 3.86 -6.49
C ALA A 754 -9.76 4.11 -7.01
N GLY A 755 -10.69 4.55 -6.14
CA GLY A 755 -12.06 4.89 -6.53
C GLY A 755 -12.96 3.69 -6.83
N VAL A 756 -12.55 2.47 -6.47
CA VAL A 756 -13.36 1.25 -6.62
C VAL A 756 -14.24 1.01 -5.38
N VAL A 757 -15.26 0.18 -5.52
CA VAL A 757 -16.23 -0.10 -4.46
C VAL A 757 -15.72 -1.23 -3.58
N LYS A 758 -15.30 -0.91 -2.35
CA LYS A 758 -14.83 -1.90 -1.36
C LYS A 758 -15.81 -3.07 -1.16
N ALA A 759 -17.11 -2.80 -1.15
CA ALA A 759 -18.13 -3.83 -1.00
C ALA A 759 -18.08 -4.93 -2.09
N LEU A 760 -17.63 -4.57 -3.30
CA LEU A 760 -17.50 -5.47 -4.45
C LEU A 760 -16.07 -6.00 -4.65
N HIS A 761 -15.15 -5.73 -3.72
CA HIS A 761 -13.75 -6.16 -3.85
C HIS A 761 -13.60 -7.65 -3.53
N PRO A 762 -13.22 -8.51 -4.49
CA PRO A 762 -12.97 -9.94 -4.23
C PRO A 762 -11.64 -10.10 -3.50
N PHE A 763 -11.67 -10.27 -2.18
CA PHE A 763 -10.47 -10.10 -1.35
C PHE A 763 -9.88 -11.38 -0.77
N CYS A 764 -10.68 -12.44 -0.62
CA CYS A 764 -10.22 -13.73 -0.13
C CYS A 764 -11.05 -14.88 -0.70
N ARG A 765 -10.52 -16.10 -0.62
CA ARG A 765 -11.27 -17.32 -0.94
C ARG A 765 -12.06 -17.76 0.29
N ILE A 766 -13.36 -17.97 0.13
CA ILE A 766 -14.27 -18.54 1.13
C ILE A 766 -15.18 -19.55 0.41
N ALA A 767 -15.31 -20.75 0.98
CA ALA A 767 -15.99 -21.88 0.34
C ALA A 767 -15.46 -22.15 -1.09
N GLY A 768 -14.14 -22.11 -1.25
CA GLY A 768 -13.44 -22.43 -2.51
C GLY A 768 -13.45 -21.32 -3.58
N HIS A 769 -14.16 -20.21 -3.39
CA HIS A 769 -14.29 -19.15 -4.39
C HIS A 769 -13.86 -17.79 -3.84
N TYR A 770 -13.33 -16.91 -4.70
CA TYR A 770 -13.11 -15.52 -4.32
C TYR A 770 -14.44 -14.83 -4.03
N ARG A 771 -14.59 -14.31 -2.80
CA ARG A 771 -15.80 -13.62 -2.36
C ARG A 771 -15.52 -12.15 -2.09
N THR A 772 -16.50 -11.32 -2.42
CA THR A 772 -16.54 -9.91 -2.04
C THR A 772 -17.00 -9.76 -0.60
N PHE A 773 -16.81 -8.57 -0.01
CA PHE A 773 -17.36 -8.29 1.32
C PHE A 773 -18.89 -8.45 1.35
N LEU A 774 -19.57 -8.04 0.28
CA LEU A 774 -21.03 -8.12 0.22
C LEU A 774 -21.52 -9.56 0.02
N ASP A 775 -20.80 -10.40 -0.74
CA ASP A 775 -21.13 -11.83 -0.87
C ASP A 775 -21.21 -12.52 0.50
N ILE A 776 -20.27 -12.20 1.40
CA ILE A 776 -20.22 -12.75 2.77
C ILE A 776 -21.48 -12.35 3.56
N HIS A 777 -21.87 -11.07 3.51
CA HIS A 777 -23.05 -10.61 4.23
C HIS A 777 -24.35 -11.17 3.67
N VAL A 778 -24.47 -11.28 2.34
CA VAL A 778 -25.60 -11.92 1.67
C VAL A 778 -25.71 -13.40 2.08
N ALA A 779 -24.59 -14.13 2.11
CA ALA A 779 -24.55 -15.53 2.53
C ALA A 779 -25.02 -15.71 3.99
N LYS A 780 -24.58 -14.82 4.90
CA LYS A 780 -25.02 -14.85 6.31
C LYS A 780 -26.50 -14.51 6.46
N ALA A 781 -26.99 -13.48 5.75
CA ALA A 781 -28.40 -13.10 5.77
C ALA A 781 -29.30 -14.24 5.26
N ARG A 782 -28.88 -14.93 4.18
CA ARG A 782 -29.55 -16.12 3.64
C ARG A 782 -29.63 -17.25 4.66
N ARG A 783 -28.51 -17.56 5.33
CA ARG A 783 -28.48 -18.61 6.35
C ARG A 783 -29.46 -18.30 7.49
N ILE A 784 -29.41 -17.10 8.05
CA ILE A 784 -30.32 -16.70 9.15
C ILE A 784 -31.78 -16.72 8.70
N GLY A 785 -32.08 -16.20 7.51
CA GLY A 785 -33.45 -16.23 6.98
C GLY A 785 -34.02 -17.64 6.86
N ARG A 786 -33.20 -18.61 6.43
CA ARG A 786 -33.63 -20.02 6.38
C ARG A 786 -33.78 -20.65 7.76
N LEU A 787 -32.88 -20.35 8.71
CA LEU A 787 -33.00 -20.82 10.10
C LEU A 787 -34.25 -20.26 10.79
N ALA A 788 -34.62 -19.03 10.49
CA ALA A 788 -35.83 -18.38 11.00
C ALA A 788 -37.11 -18.80 10.26
N GLY A 789 -37.01 -19.45 9.09
CA GLY A 789 -38.15 -19.74 8.22
C GLY A 789 -38.79 -18.49 7.61
N CYS A 790 -38.10 -17.35 7.60
CA CYS A 790 -38.57 -16.07 7.10
C CYS A 790 -37.45 -15.38 6.32
N GLU A 791 -37.72 -14.94 5.10
CA GLU A 791 -36.73 -14.18 4.31
C GLU A 791 -36.31 -12.91 5.08
N LEU A 792 -35.02 -12.62 5.10
CA LEU A 792 -34.46 -11.48 5.83
C LEU A 792 -34.22 -10.29 4.88
N PRO A 793 -34.83 -9.11 5.08
CA PRO A 793 -34.55 -7.94 4.26
C PRO A 793 -33.14 -7.47 4.54
N HIS A 794 -32.36 -7.33 3.48
CA HIS A 794 -30.98 -6.86 3.56
C HIS A 794 -30.86 -5.56 2.78
N VAL A 795 -30.80 -4.45 3.51
CA VAL A 795 -30.59 -3.12 2.96
C VAL A 795 -29.10 -2.84 2.85
N VAL A 796 -28.66 -2.33 1.71
CA VAL A 796 -27.29 -1.83 1.51
C VAL A 796 -27.37 -0.35 1.22
N THR A 797 -26.82 0.47 2.12
CA THR A 797 -26.76 1.92 1.93
C THR A 797 -25.59 2.27 1.00
N THR A 798 -25.81 3.21 0.09
CA THR A 798 -24.91 3.52 -1.01
C THR A 798 -24.73 5.03 -1.16
N SER A 799 -23.76 5.47 -1.95
CA SER A 799 -23.57 6.88 -2.31
C SER A 799 -23.49 7.05 -3.84
N HIS A 800 -23.35 8.29 -4.30
CA HIS A 800 -23.07 8.59 -5.71
C HIS A 800 -21.81 7.88 -6.24
N LEU A 801 -20.88 7.47 -5.37
CA LEU A 801 -19.67 6.74 -5.73
C LEU A 801 -19.88 5.23 -5.88
N THR A 802 -20.88 4.66 -5.20
CA THR A 802 -21.04 3.20 -5.08
C THR A 802 -22.35 2.65 -5.66
N HIS A 803 -23.38 3.50 -5.82
CA HIS A 803 -24.74 3.06 -6.14
C HIS A 803 -24.83 2.33 -7.49
N ARG A 804 -24.31 2.94 -8.57
CA ARG A 804 -24.42 2.38 -9.92
C ARG A 804 -23.71 1.04 -10.05
N GLN A 805 -22.54 0.92 -9.44
CA GLN A 805 -21.73 -0.29 -9.46
C GLN A 805 -22.41 -1.42 -8.67
N LEU A 806 -22.99 -1.11 -7.51
CA LEU A 806 -23.74 -2.07 -6.71
C LEU A 806 -25.05 -2.50 -7.38
N GLU A 807 -25.73 -1.60 -8.08
CA GLU A 807 -26.91 -1.92 -8.89
C GLU A 807 -26.56 -2.86 -10.04
N ALA A 808 -25.46 -2.59 -10.74
CA ALA A 808 -24.96 -3.44 -11.82
C ALA A 808 -24.58 -4.85 -11.35
N ALA A 809 -24.17 -5.02 -10.09
CA ALA A 809 -23.84 -6.32 -9.51
C ALA A 809 -25.05 -7.25 -9.30
N ARG A 810 -26.29 -6.71 -9.34
CA ARG A 810 -27.55 -7.48 -9.25
C ARG A 810 -27.62 -8.46 -8.06
N LEU A 811 -27.04 -8.08 -6.93
CA LEU A 811 -27.10 -8.86 -5.71
C LEU A 811 -28.52 -8.83 -5.11
N PRO A 812 -28.95 -9.88 -4.37
CA PRO A 812 -30.29 -9.97 -3.78
C PRO A 812 -30.41 -9.09 -2.53
N VAL A 813 -30.25 -7.78 -2.72
CA VAL A 813 -30.26 -6.76 -1.66
C VAL A 813 -31.12 -5.56 -2.07
N ILE A 814 -31.58 -4.80 -1.09
CA ILE A 814 -32.32 -3.56 -1.29
C ILE A 814 -31.33 -2.39 -1.21
N LEU A 815 -31.09 -1.71 -2.33
CA LEU A 815 -30.20 -0.55 -2.34
C LEU A 815 -30.90 0.70 -1.79
N SER A 816 -30.23 1.38 -0.87
CA SER A 816 -30.63 2.69 -0.35
C SER A 816 -29.69 3.77 -0.88
N PRO A 817 -30.10 4.52 -1.94
CA PRO A 817 -29.27 5.58 -2.51
C PRO A 817 -29.10 6.75 -1.53
N GLY A 818 -27.86 7.14 -1.30
CA GLY A 818 -27.53 8.34 -0.54
C GLY A 818 -27.96 9.61 -1.26
N ARG A 819 -28.59 10.53 -0.53
CA ARG A 819 -29.07 11.83 -1.04
C ARG A 819 -28.39 13.03 -0.37
N ALA A 820 -27.34 12.76 0.41
CA ALA A 820 -26.51 13.76 1.07
C ALA A 820 -25.10 13.69 0.50
N ILE A 821 -24.62 14.80 -0.05
CA ILE A 821 -23.33 14.90 -0.75
C ILE A 821 -22.64 16.20 -0.33
N GLY A 822 -21.32 16.14 -0.14
CA GLY A 822 -20.48 17.29 0.15
C GLY A 822 -19.51 17.57 -0.99
N LEU A 823 -19.15 18.84 -1.15
CA LEU A 823 -18.06 19.29 -2.03
C LEU A 823 -16.81 19.48 -1.17
N ARG A 824 -15.69 18.86 -1.57
CA ARG A 824 -14.41 18.98 -0.87
C ARG A 824 -13.91 20.43 -0.93
N LEU A 825 -13.18 20.81 0.10
CA LEU A 825 -12.54 22.11 0.22
C LEU A 825 -11.01 21.96 0.16
N VAL A 826 -10.32 22.98 -0.34
CA VAL A 826 -8.88 23.14 -0.10
C VAL A 826 -8.68 23.28 1.41
N PRO A 827 -7.80 22.48 2.03
CA PRO A 827 -7.68 22.46 3.48
C PRO A 827 -7.14 23.79 4.01
N MET A 828 -7.51 24.14 5.24
CA MET A 828 -6.89 25.26 5.93
C MET A 828 -5.43 24.93 6.28
N VAL A 829 -4.52 25.88 6.11
CA VAL A 829 -3.11 25.77 6.49
C VAL A 829 -2.97 25.46 7.97
N ARG A 830 -3.80 26.08 8.81
CA ARG A 830 -3.83 25.79 10.25
C ARG A 830 -4.23 24.34 10.54
N ASP A 831 -5.10 23.75 9.73
CA ASP A 831 -5.54 22.37 9.90
C ASP A 831 -4.47 21.39 9.41
N LEU A 832 -3.76 21.71 8.32
CA LEU A 832 -2.58 20.96 7.87
C LEU A 832 -1.49 20.95 8.94
N ARG A 833 -1.17 22.12 9.53
CA ARG A 833 -0.19 22.24 10.61
C ARG A 833 -0.62 21.50 11.87
N PHE A 834 -1.89 21.64 12.27
CA PHE A 834 -2.44 20.90 13.41
C PHE A 834 -2.35 19.39 13.19
N ALA A 835 -2.76 18.88 12.02
CA ALA A 835 -2.64 17.46 11.70
C ALA A 835 -1.18 16.99 11.80
N TRP A 836 -0.24 17.81 11.37
CA TRP A 836 1.18 17.50 11.43
C TRP A 836 1.74 17.44 12.85
N GLU A 837 1.34 18.40 13.70
CA GLU A 837 1.81 18.56 15.07
C GLU A 837 1.15 17.56 16.05
N GLU A 838 -0.15 17.33 15.91
CA GLU A 838 -0.96 16.55 16.86
C GLU A 838 -1.17 15.09 16.45
N THR A 839 -1.08 14.75 15.16
CA THR A 839 -1.21 13.34 14.79
C THR A 839 0.03 12.59 15.26
N ALA A 840 -0.23 11.54 16.04
CA ALA A 840 0.77 10.68 16.63
C ALA A 840 1.36 9.79 15.52
N HIS A 841 2.16 10.39 14.66
CA HIS A 841 2.83 9.70 13.58
C HIS A 841 3.94 8.84 14.18
N GLN A 842 4.00 7.58 13.75
CA GLN A 842 5.22 6.81 13.94
C GLN A 842 6.35 7.61 13.27
N GLN A 843 7.41 7.89 14.03
CA GLN A 843 8.64 8.40 13.47
C GLN A 843 9.11 7.36 12.47
N LEU A 844 9.38 7.82 11.25
CA LEU A 844 9.97 6.95 10.25
C LEU A 844 11.49 6.89 10.49
N ASP A 845 12.19 6.06 9.72
CA ASP A 845 13.64 6.23 9.69
C ASP A 845 14.01 7.64 9.18
N GLN A 846 15.21 8.11 9.53
CA GLN A 846 15.64 9.49 9.33
C GLN A 846 15.37 10.03 7.91
N GLN A 847 15.62 9.24 6.87
CA GLN A 847 15.45 9.70 5.48
C GLN A 847 13.97 9.75 5.09
N ARG A 848 13.20 8.72 5.43
CA ARG A 848 11.74 8.75 5.23
C ARG A 848 11.07 9.88 6.01
N GLN A 849 11.58 10.23 7.18
CA GLN A 849 11.09 11.38 7.97
C GLN A 849 11.38 12.70 7.24
N LYS A 850 12.60 12.95 6.79
CA LYS A 850 12.96 14.14 5.99
C LYS A 850 12.08 14.28 4.75
N MET A 851 11.86 13.18 4.03
CA MET A 851 10.96 13.15 2.86
C MET A 851 9.54 13.55 3.25
N ARG A 852 9.01 13.02 4.36
CA ARG A 852 7.67 13.36 4.84
C ARG A 852 7.56 14.83 5.21
N ASP A 853 8.57 15.38 5.88
CA ASP A 853 8.62 16.79 6.29
C ASP A 853 8.63 17.73 5.07
N SER A 854 9.41 17.40 4.04
CA SER A 854 9.49 18.17 2.79
C SER A 854 8.18 18.13 1.99
N VAL A 855 7.58 16.94 1.85
CA VAL A 855 6.25 16.78 1.21
C VAL A 855 5.21 17.59 1.96
N HIS A 856 5.22 17.57 3.30
CA HIS A 856 4.27 18.36 4.10
C HIS A 856 4.43 19.87 3.83
N ALA A 857 5.66 20.38 3.79
CA ALA A 857 5.91 21.79 3.47
C ALA A 857 5.40 22.18 2.07
N ALA A 858 5.61 21.31 1.07
CA ALA A 858 5.10 21.52 -0.28
C ALA A 858 3.56 21.55 -0.32
N LEU A 859 2.89 20.68 0.43
CA LEU A 859 1.43 20.62 0.53
C LEU A 859 0.85 21.86 1.24
N VAL A 860 1.53 22.39 2.25
CA VAL A 860 1.14 23.66 2.89
C VAL A 860 1.23 24.82 1.90
N ALA A 861 2.34 24.94 1.18
CA ALA A 861 2.51 25.99 0.17
C ALA A 861 1.46 25.87 -0.97
N TRP A 862 1.12 24.65 -1.35
CA TRP A 862 0.03 24.41 -2.31
C TRP A 862 -1.31 24.94 -1.78
N ALA A 863 -1.71 24.60 -0.55
CA ALA A 863 -2.97 25.03 0.02
C ALA A 863 -3.08 26.56 0.12
N GLU A 864 -1.99 27.24 0.47
CA GLU A 864 -1.89 28.71 0.44
C GLU A 864 -2.13 29.26 -0.98
N SER A 865 -1.39 28.73 -1.96
CA SER A 865 -1.46 29.20 -3.36
C SER A 865 -2.80 28.91 -4.03
N ALA A 866 -3.46 27.82 -3.67
CA ALA A 866 -4.76 27.40 -4.20
C ALA A 866 -5.93 28.16 -3.55
N GLY A 867 -5.69 28.88 -2.45
CA GLY A 867 -6.72 29.55 -1.65
C GLY A 867 -7.34 28.60 -0.64
N GLU A 868 -6.79 28.58 0.58
CA GLU A 868 -7.29 27.73 1.67
C GLU A 868 -8.78 27.97 1.97
N GLY A 869 -9.54 26.91 2.22
CA GLY A 869 -10.98 26.97 2.48
C GLY A 869 -11.86 27.27 1.25
N SER A 870 -11.30 27.31 0.05
CA SER A 870 -12.06 27.40 -1.21
C SER A 870 -12.54 26.02 -1.69
N ASP A 871 -13.44 25.99 -2.68
CA ASP A 871 -13.88 24.71 -3.27
C ASP A 871 -12.75 24.04 -4.04
N TYR A 872 -12.53 22.76 -3.73
CA TYR A 872 -11.62 21.94 -4.53
C TYR A 872 -12.31 21.48 -5.82
N THR A 873 -12.03 22.17 -6.92
CA THR A 873 -12.66 21.94 -8.23
C THR A 873 -11.69 21.51 -9.34
N ASP A 874 -10.38 21.61 -9.10
CA ASP A 874 -9.32 21.30 -10.07
C ASP A 874 -8.95 19.80 -10.07
N ASN A 875 -9.95 18.95 -10.31
CA ASN A 875 -9.82 17.50 -10.48
C ASN A 875 -11.06 16.91 -11.21
N ALA A 876 -11.07 15.60 -11.45
CA ALA A 876 -12.26 14.87 -11.86
C ALA A 876 -13.36 15.01 -10.80
N TRP A 877 -14.63 15.17 -11.22
CA TRP A 877 -15.73 15.48 -10.30
C TRP A 877 -15.88 14.45 -9.17
N GLN A 878 -15.62 13.16 -9.40
CA GLN A 878 -15.66 12.12 -8.35
C GLN A 878 -14.60 12.37 -7.26
N GLN A 879 -13.48 12.98 -7.62
CA GLN A 879 -12.41 13.40 -6.70
C GLN A 879 -12.70 14.75 -6.05
N CYS A 880 -13.72 15.49 -6.50
CA CYS A 880 -14.19 16.72 -5.85
C CYS A 880 -15.30 16.47 -4.82
N LEU A 881 -16.06 15.37 -4.92
CA LEU A 881 -17.24 15.10 -4.09
C LEU A 881 -17.01 14.03 -3.01
N HIS A 882 -17.72 14.11 -1.89
CA HIS A 882 -17.63 13.11 -0.83
C HIS A 882 -18.99 12.79 -0.16
N PRO A 883 -19.17 11.56 0.38
CA PRO A 883 -20.22 11.29 1.34
C PRO A 883 -20.00 12.07 2.64
N VAL A 884 -21.07 12.55 3.28
CA VAL A 884 -21.03 13.45 4.44
C VAL A 884 -21.04 12.71 5.80
N GLY A 885 -20.49 11.49 5.83
CA GLY A 885 -20.42 10.65 7.03
C GLY A 885 -21.59 9.66 7.19
N HIS A 886 -21.31 8.57 7.92
CA HIS A 886 -22.20 7.42 8.03
C HIS A 886 -23.47 7.69 8.86
N TRP A 887 -23.54 8.80 9.60
CA TRP A 887 -24.79 9.20 10.27
C TRP A 887 -25.93 9.40 9.27
N TYR A 888 -25.66 9.95 8.08
CA TYR A 888 -26.69 10.21 7.06
C TYR A 888 -27.21 8.93 6.38
N GLU A 889 -26.61 7.76 6.57
CA GLU A 889 -27.03 6.53 5.87
C GLU A 889 -28.42 6.03 6.32
N PHE A 890 -28.75 6.12 7.62
CA PHE A 890 -30.12 5.84 8.11
C PHE A 890 -31.14 6.94 7.74
N PRO A 891 -30.88 8.24 7.96
CA PRO A 891 -31.70 9.34 7.45
C PRO A 891 -31.99 9.26 5.96
N ASN A 892 -31.02 8.80 5.15
CA ASN A 892 -31.24 8.61 3.73
C ASN A 892 -32.32 7.56 3.45
N MET A 893 -32.45 6.49 4.26
CA MET A 893 -33.55 5.52 4.12
C MET A 893 -34.93 6.14 4.36
N LEU A 894 -35.02 7.15 5.24
CA LEU A 894 -36.23 7.95 5.43
C LEU A 894 -36.48 8.82 4.19
N ARG A 895 -35.46 9.58 3.78
CA ARG A 895 -35.54 10.58 2.70
C ARG A 895 -35.76 9.98 1.31
N ASN A 896 -35.22 8.80 1.03
CA ASN A 896 -35.32 8.12 -0.28
C ASN A 896 -36.50 7.12 -0.35
N GLY A 897 -37.29 6.99 0.72
CA GLY A 897 -38.47 6.14 0.80
C GLY A 897 -38.20 4.64 0.91
N VAL A 898 -36.95 4.20 1.09
CA VAL A 898 -36.64 2.77 1.33
C VAL A 898 -37.30 2.27 2.60
N LEU A 899 -37.21 3.03 3.70
CA LEU A 899 -37.84 2.61 4.96
C LEU A 899 -39.37 2.57 4.83
N ALA A 900 -39.97 3.53 4.12
CA ALA A 900 -41.41 3.54 3.86
C ALA A 900 -41.86 2.29 3.11
N ARG A 901 -41.12 1.87 2.06
CA ARG A 901 -41.40 0.63 1.31
C ARG A 901 -41.21 -0.62 2.18
N LEU A 902 -40.20 -0.65 3.05
CA LEU A 902 -39.98 -1.75 3.98
C LEU A 902 -41.11 -1.89 4.99
N LEU A 903 -41.57 -0.77 5.58
CA LEU A 903 -42.69 -0.75 6.53
C LEU A 903 -44.02 -1.13 5.87
N ALA A 904 -44.22 -0.75 4.60
CA ALA A 904 -45.40 -1.15 3.84
C ALA A 904 -45.40 -2.68 3.55
N ALA A 905 -44.23 -3.24 3.21
CA ALA A 905 -44.08 -4.67 2.97
C ALA A 905 -44.09 -5.50 4.26
N ARG A 906 -43.62 -4.93 5.37
CA ARG A 906 -43.49 -5.58 6.69
C ARG A 906 -43.94 -4.63 7.81
N PRO A 907 -45.26 -4.50 8.03
CA PRO A 907 -45.79 -3.63 9.09
C PRO A 907 -45.31 -4.01 10.49
N GLN A 908 -44.90 -5.27 10.70
CA GLN A 908 -44.35 -5.79 11.95
C GLN A 908 -42.84 -5.56 12.13
N LEU A 909 -42.14 -5.02 11.12
CA LEU A 909 -40.72 -4.69 11.24
C LEU A 909 -40.51 -3.76 12.44
N ARG A 910 -39.53 -4.09 13.28
CA ARG A 910 -39.20 -3.33 14.49
C ARG A 910 -37.71 -3.24 14.77
N TRP A 911 -36.94 -4.27 14.43
CA TRP A 911 -35.52 -4.35 14.78
C TRP A 911 -34.64 -4.19 13.54
N LEU A 912 -33.62 -3.32 13.60
CA LEU A 912 -32.60 -3.23 12.56
C LEU A 912 -31.23 -3.60 13.15
N MET A 913 -30.43 -4.36 12.42
CA MET A 913 -29.00 -4.51 12.69
C MET A 913 -28.21 -3.72 11.64
N LEU A 914 -27.65 -2.59 12.05
CA LEU A 914 -26.81 -1.72 11.23
C LEU A 914 -25.34 -2.05 11.47
N HIS A 915 -24.55 -2.26 10.42
CA HIS A 915 -23.12 -2.56 10.56
C HIS A 915 -22.28 -2.12 9.35
N ASN A 916 -20.97 -1.98 9.56
CA ASN A 916 -20.02 -1.74 8.47
C ASN A 916 -19.89 -2.96 7.55
N VAL A 917 -19.72 -2.70 6.25
CA VAL A 917 -19.43 -3.75 5.25
C VAL A 917 -18.15 -4.54 5.55
N ASP A 918 -17.20 -3.96 6.28
CA ASP A 918 -15.93 -4.59 6.63
C ASP A 918 -15.88 -5.28 8.00
N THR A 919 -16.98 -5.26 8.77
CA THR A 919 -17.15 -6.10 9.96
C THR A 919 -17.65 -7.49 9.54
N VAL A 920 -16.79 -8.27 8.88
CA VAL A 920 -17.21 -9.53 8.22
C VAL A 920 -17.65 -10.64 9.17
N GLY A 921 -17.31 -10.53 10.47
CA GLY A 921 -17.73 -11.47 11.52
C GLY A 921 -19.17 -11.31 12.02
N THR A 922 -19.82 -10.18 11.75
CA THR A 922 -21.13 -9.89 12.34
C THR A 922 -22.28 -10.56 11.56
N ASP A 923 -23.25 -11.13 12.25
CA ASP A 923 -24.48 -11.67 11.69
C ASP A 923 -25.67 -11.33 12.61
N LEU A 924 -26.88 -11.63 12.15
CA LEU A 924 -28.10 -11.37 12.90
C LEU A 924 -28.31 -12.46 13.98
N ASP A 925 -27.40 -12.53 14.96
CA ASP A 925 -27.40 -13.54 16.02
C ASP A 925 -28.67 -13.44 16.90
N PRO A 926 -29.46 -14.52 17.04
CA PRO A 926 -30.69 -14.50 17.82
C PRO A 926 -30.50 -14.20 19.32
N ALA A 927 -29.39 -14.62 19.93
CA ALA A 927 -29.14 -14.36 21.34
C ALA A 927 -28.89 -12.88 21.59
N ILE A 928 -28.13 -12.20 20.72
CA ILE A 928 -27.87 -10.76 20.86
C ILE A 928 -29.12 -9.94 20.55
N LEU A 929 -29.89 -10.33 19.52
CA LEU A 929 -31.19 -9.72 19.26
C LEU A 929 -32.12 -9.87 20.47
N GLY A 930 -32.20 -11.07 21.06
CA GLY A 930 -32.97 -11.30 22.28
C GLY A 930 -32.52 -10.41 23.44
N ARG A 931 -31.21 -10.19 23.60
CA ARG A 931 -30.66 -9.29 24.63
C ARG A 931 -31.10 -7.86 24.40
N HIS A 932 -31.05 -7.38 23.16
CA HIS A 932 -31.52 -6.06 22.78
C HIS A 932 -33.03 -5.88 23.06
N ILE A 933 -33.85 -6.86 22.68
CA ILE A 933 -35.30 -6.86 22.93
C ILE A 933 -35.58 -6.79 24.43
N ARG A 934 -34.92 -7.64 25.23
CA ARG A 934 -35.09 -7.68 26.69
C ARG A 934 -34.64 -6.38 27.36
N GLY A 935 -33.54 -5.80 26.90
CA GLY A 935 -32.98 -4.56 27.45
C GLY A 935 -33.84 -3.32 27.18
N GLY A 936 -34.60 -3.32 26.08
CA GLY A 936 -35.48 -2.20 25.70
C GLY A 936 -34.73 -0.90 25.43
N ALA A 937 -33.48 -1.00 24.96
CA ALA A 937 -32.69 0.14 24.54
C ALA A 937 -33.10 0.58 23.12
N THR A 938 -33.01 1.88 22.83
CA THR A 938 -33.18 2.37 21.46
C THR A 938 -32.02 1.90 20.58
N LEU A 939 -30.79 1.97 21.11
CA LEU A 939 -29.57 1.48 20.46
C LEU A 939 -28.86 0.47 21.35
N GLY A 940 -28.51 -0.70 20.80
CA GLY A 940 -27.59 -1.66 21.39
C GLY A 940 -26.31 -1.71 20.57
N VAL A 941 -25.16 -1.32 21.12
CA VAL A 941 -23.91 -1.20 20.37
C VAL A 941 -22.94 -2.30 20.79
N GLU A 942 -22.42 -3.04 19.80
CA GLU A 942 -21.38 -4.04 20.05
C GLU A 942 -19.99 -3.39 20.11
N VAL A 943 -19.20 -3.76 21.11
CA VAL A 943 -17.82 -3.36 21.31
C VAL A 943 -16.92 -4.59 21.49
N ILE A 944 -15.62 -4.46 21.20
CA ILE A 944 -14.63 -5.51 21.41
C ILE A 944 -13.50 -5.02 22.33
N PRO A 945 -12.81 -5.91 23.06
CA PRO A 945 -11.58 -5.56 23.75
C PRO A 945 -10.56 -4.92 22.80
N ARG A 946 -10.04 -3.76 23.18
CA ARG A 946 -9.13 -2.96 22.35
C ARG A 946 -7.75 -3.62 22.26
N ARG A 947 -7.23 -3.72 21.04
CA ARG A 947 -5.82 -4.01 20.75
C ARG A 947 -5.12 -2.78 20.18
N ILE A 948 -3.79 -2.79 20.14
CA ILE A 948 -2.98 -1.65 19.70
C ILE A 948 -3.24 -1.23 18.25
N GLU A 949 -3.65 -2.17 17.39
CA GLU A 949 -4.01 -1.88 16.01
C GLU A 949 -5.41 -1.25 15.85
N ASP A 950 -6.25 -1.33 16.88
CA ASP A 950 -7.62 -0.82 16.85
C ASP A 950 -7.60 0.69 17.11
N ARG A 951 -7.53 1.46 16.02
CA ARG A 951 -7.52 2.93 16.03
C ARG A 951 -8.90 3.49 15.78
N GLY A 952 -9.29 4.49 16.57
CA GLY A 952 -10.56 5.20 16.42
C GLY A 952 -11.44 5.13 17.67
N GLY A 953 -12.73 5.40 17.47
CA GLY A 953 -13.68 5.62 18.55
C GLY A 953 -13.78 4.46 19.53
N GLY A 954 -13.94 4.80 20.81
CA GLY A 954 -14.06 3.86 21.93
C GLY A 954 -15.29 4.13 22.77
N LEU A 955 -15.59 3.19 23.65
CA LEU A 955 -16.61 3.36 24.67
C LEU A 955 -15.97 4.01 25.90
N ALA A 956 -16.56 5.12 26.35
CA ALA A 956 -16.06 5.89 27.49
C ALA A 956 -17.21 6.39 28.38
N ARG A 957 -16.88 6.75 29.61
CA ARG A 957 -17.71 7.60 30.45
C ARG A 957 -17.32 9.06 30.21
N VAL A 958 -18.23 9.82 29.61
CA VAL A 958 -18.05 11.26 29.39
C VAL A 958 -18.92 12.01 30.37
N ASN A 959 -18.30 12.76 31.28
CA ASN A 959 -18.99 13.43 32.40
C ASN A 959 -19.93 12.48 33.15
N GLY A 960 -19.47 11.25 33.40
CA GLY A 960 -20.19 10.22 34.15
C GLY A 960 -21.22 9.40 33.35
N ARG A 961 -21.46 9.69 32.06
CA ARG A 961 -22.38 8.93 31.20
C ARG A 961 -21.65 8.03 30.19
N PRO A 962 -21.97 6.72 30.14
CA PRO A 962 -21.46 5.83 29.09
C PRO A 962 -21.93 6.26 27.70
N ARG A 963 -21.00 6.48 26.78
CA ARG A 963 -21.27 6.78 25.37
C ARG A 963 -20.07 6.43 24.50
N LEU A 964 -20.29 6.35 23.20
CA LEU A 964 -19.19 6.31 22.25
C LEU A 964 -18.57 7.70 22.12
N VAL A 965 -17.25 7.70 21.98
CA VAL A 965 -16.45 8.89 21.68
C VAL A 965 -15.59 8.56 20.47
N GLU A 966 -15.75 9.34 19.41
CA GLU A 966 -14.98 9.19 18.19
C GLU A 966 -13.51 9.56 18.42
N GLY A 967 -12.57 8.88 17.77
CA GLY A 967 -11.13 9.13 17.97
C GLY A 967 -10.72 10.57 17.60
N LEU A 968 -11.42 11.16 16.62
CA LEU A 968 -11.26 12.56 16.21
C LEU A 968 -11.73 13.55 17.27
N ALA A 969 -12.60 13.11 18.19
CA ALA A 969 -13.16 13.92 19.27
C ALA A 969 -12.34 13.83 20.57
N MET A 970 -11.42 12.87 20.71
CA MET A 970 -10.56 12.75 21.89
C MET A 970 -9.65 13.97 22.03
N PRO A 971 -9.44 14.56 23.21
CA PRO A 971 -8.52 15.69 23.40
C PRO A 971 -7.11 15.43 22.84
N HIS A 972 -6.56 14.24 23.10
CA HIS A 972 -5.35 13.74 22.47
C HIS A 972 -5.59 12.36 21.83
N GLU A 973 -4.95 12.06 20.69
CA GLU A 973 -5.17 10.80 19.96
C GLU A 973 -4.89 9.55 20.82
N GLU A 974 -3.88 9.63 21.68
CA GLU A 974 -3.46 8.52 22.55
C GLU A 974 -4.39 8.28 23.75
N ASP A 975 -5.32 9.20 24.05
CA ASP A 975 -6.31 9.00 25.12
C ASP A 975 -7.23 7.80 24.81
N GLU A 976 -7.32 7.39 23.55
CA GLU A 976 -8.05 6.17 23.15
C GLU A 976 -7.51 4.90 23.85
N PHE A 977 -6.24 4.87 24.22
CA PHE A 977 -5.61 3.73 24.93
C PHE A 977 -5.92 3.68 26.41
N ARG A 978 -6.59 4.71 26.94
CA ARG A 978 -7.20 4.71 28.28
C ARG A 978 -8.56 4.01 28.29
N LEU A 979 -9.06 3.55 27.16
CA LEU A 979 -10.36 2.90 27.03
C LEU A 979 -10.19 1.43 26.68
N ARG A 980 -10.81 0.53 27.45
CA ARG A 980 -10.69 -0.93 27.26
C ARG A 980 -11.38 -1.43 26.00
N PHE A 981 -12.33 -0.67 25.44
CA PHE A 981 -13.22 -1.14 24.39
C PHE A 981 -13.16 -0.30 23.11
N TYR A 982 -13.17 -1.00 21.99
CA TYR A 982 -13.21 -0.46 20.64
C TYR A 982 -14.61 -0.62 20.02
N ASN A 983 -15.07 0.42 19.31
CA ASN A 983 -16.37 0.42 18.66
C ASN A 983 -16.38 -0.41 17.37
N THR A 984 -17.22 -1.44 17.30
CA THR A 984 -17.36 -2.28 16.08
C THR A 984 -18.27 -1.64 15.02
N LEU A 985 -19.00 -0.59 15.38
CA LEU A 985 -20.10 0.03 14.63
C LEU A 985 -21.28 -0.91 14.35
N THR A 986 -21.31 -2.12 14.91
CA THR A 986 -22.51 -2.97 14.85
C THR A 986 -23.52 -2.46 15.87
N THR A 987 -24.68 -2.01 15.38
CA THR A 987 -25.74 -1.39 16.19
C THR A 987 -27.07 -2.08 15.95
N TRP A 988 -27.69 -2.53 17.03
CA TRP A 988 -29.07 -3.00 17.09
C TRP A 988 -29.99 -1.81 17.38
N ILE A 989 -31.07 -1.67 16.62
CA ILE A 989 -31.92 -0.48 16.65
C ILE A 989 -33.38 -0.90 16.89
N ASP A 990 -34.02 -0.33 17.91
CA ASP A 990 -35.49 -0.25 17.99
C ASP A 990 -35.96 0.83 17.04
N LEU A 991 -36.60 0.43 15.94
CA LEU A 991 -37.05 1.33 14.89
C LEU A 991 -38.01 2.39 15.42
N ASP A 992 -38.93 2.02 16.31
CA ASP A 992 -39.90 2.98 16.85
C ASP A 992 -39.23 3.97 17.80
N GLY A 993 -38.31 3.48 18.62
CA GLY A 993 -37.46 4.33 19.46
C GLY A 993 -36.65 5.32 18.62
N MET A 994 -36.10 4.87 17.48
CA MET A 994 -35.31 5.71 16.59
C MET A 994 -36.18 6.74 15.86
N LEU A 995 -37.37 6.37 15.38
CA LEU A 995 -38.32 7.33 14.80
C LEU A 995 -38.71 8.41 15.81
N ALA A 996 -38.92 8.05 17.07
CA ALA A 996 -39.23 8.99 18.14
C ALA A 996 -38.08 10.00 18.39
N VAL A 997 -36.80 9.59 18.27
CA VAL A 997 -35.63 10.50 18.33
C VAL A 997 -35.69 11.54 17.20
N PHE A 998 -36.10 11.12 16.00
CA PHE A 998 -36.35 12.05 14.89
C PHE A 998 -37.66 12.83 15.06
N GLY A 999 -38.48 12.58 16.07
CA GLY A 999 -39.81 13.17 16.23
C GLY A 999 -40.76 12.78 15.10
N LEU A 1000 -40.65 11.54 14.62
CA LEU A 1000 -41.47 10.95 13.56
C LEU A 1000 -42.25 9.75 14.10
N THR A 1001 -43.39 9.47 13.49
CA THR A 1001 -44.14 8.23 13.64
C THR A 1001 -44.00 7.37 12.38
N ARG A 1002 -44.39 6.09 12.45
CA ARG A 1002 -44.48 5.24 11.25
C ARG A 1002 -45.37 5.86 10.17
N ALA A 1003 -46.46 6.53 10.57
CA ALA A 1003 -47.38 7.19 9.65
C ALA A 1003 -46.70 8.32 8.88
N ASP A 1004 -45.91 9.16 9.56
CA ASP A 1004 -45.15 10.25 8.93
C ASP A 1004 -44.17 9.74 7.88
N VAL A 1005 -43.53 8.59 8.14
CA VAL A 1005 -42.59 7.95 7.19
C VAL A 1005 -43.32 7.37 5.98
N THR A 1006 -44.49 6.77 6.17
CA THR A 1006 -45.27 6.14 5.09
C THR A 1006 -46.15 7.11 4.29
N ALA A 1007 -46.34 8.33 4.79
CA ALA A 1007 -47.14 9.36 4.13
C ALA A 1007 -46.58 9.67 2.73
N SER A 1008 -47.41 9.49 1.70
CA SER A 1008 -47.02 9.72 0.31
C SER A 1008 -47.28 11.18 -0.09
N GLY A 1009 -46.34 11.80 -0.82
CA GLY A 1009 -46.49 13.15 -1.38
C GLY A 1009 -45.41 14.14 -0.94
N ALA A 1010 -45.47 15.36 -1.49
CA ALA A 1010 -44.49 16.42 -1.21
C ALA A 1010 -44.48 16.84 0.28
N ASP A 1011 -45.65 16.88 0.91
CA ASP A 1011 -45.80 17.29 2.31
C ASP A 1011 -45.13 16.31 3.29
N GLY A 1012 -45.26 14.99 3.06
CA GLY A 1012 -44.57 13.97 3.85
C GLY A 1012 -43.04 14.09 3.74
N GLY A 1013 -42.53 14.38 2.54
CA GLY A 1013 -41.11 14.63 2.31
C GLY A 1013 -40.58 15.86 3.06
N LEU A 1014 -41.39 16.93 3.18
CA LEU A 1014 -41.03 18.12 3.95
C LEU A 1014 -40.91 17.84 5.45
N VAL A 1015 -41.85 17.06 6.02
CA VAL A 1015 -41.81 16.66 7.44
C VAL A 1015 -40.56 15.84 7.75
N VAL A 1016 -40.26 14.84 6.91
CA VAL A 1016 -39.06 14.00 7.07
C VAL A 1016 -37.78 14.83 6.96
N ASN A 1017 -37.68 15.73 5.96
CA ASN A 1017 -36.49 16.57 5.79
C ASN A 1017 -36.30 17.54 6.96
N ALA A 1018 -37.37 18.13 7.49
CA ALA A 1018 -37.32 19.00 8.66
C ALA A 1018 -36.87 18.25 9.92
N ALA A 1019 -37.36 17.02 10.12
CA ALA A 1019 -36.94 16.14 11.20
C ALA A 1019 -35.45 15.79 11.11
N ILE A 1020 -34.96 15.43 9.91
CA ILE A 1020 -33.54 15.13 9.67
C ILE A 1020 -32.67 16.35 10.00
N ARG A 1021 -33.02 17.54 9.50
CA ARG A 1021 -32.28 18.79 9.76
C ARG A 1021 -32.21 19.13 11.25
N ARG A 1022 -33.32 18.94 11.99
CA ARG A 1022 -33.35 19.17 13.45
C ARG A 1022 -32.37 18.29 14.21
N VAL A 1023 -32.27 17.01 13.87
CA VAL A 1023 -31.30 16.11 14.53
C VAL A 1023 -29.89 16.41 14.03
N ALA A 1024 -29.69 16.63 12.72
CA ALA A 1024 -28.38 16.94 12.13
C ALA A 1024 -27.70 18.17 12.77
N GLY A 1025 -28.47 19.22 13.08
CA GLY A 1025 -27.96 20.43 13.75
C GLY A 1025 -27.51 20.22 15.19
N ARG A 1026 -27.82 19.07 15.80
CA ARG A 1026 -27.35 18.68 17.15
C ARG A 1026 -26.18 17.68 17.12
N MET A 1027 -25.90 17.12 15.95
CA MET A 1027 -24.76 16.23 15.73
C MET A 1027 -23.51 17.07 15.48
N PRO A 1028 -22.33 16.70 16.04
CA PRO A 1028 -21.07 17.36 15.70
C PRO A 1028 -20.79 17.28 14.19
N SER A 1029 -20.15 18.31 13.65
CA SER A 1029 -19.63 18.33 12.27
C SER A 1029 -18.11 18.20 12.34
N TYR A 1030 -17.58 17.05 11.96
CA TYR A 1030 -16.14 16.80 11.99
C TYR A 1030 -15.48 17.23 10.70
N VAL A 1031 -14.39 17.99 10.77
CA VAL A 1031 -13.53 18.25 9.62
C VAL A 1031 -12.44 17.18 9.55
N THR A 1032 -12.27 16.53 8.41
CA THR A 1032 -11.22 15.53 8.19
C THR A 1032 -10.40 15.86 6.96
N LEU A 1033 -9.12 15.48 6.98
CA LEU A 1033 -8.26 15.50 5.81
C LEU A 1033 -8.34 14.14 5.13
N LYS A 1034 -8.55 14.14 3.81
CA LYS A 1034 -8.43 12.94 2.98
C LYS A 1034 -7.52 13.20 1.80
N ASP A 1035 -6.76 12.19 1.44
CA ASP A 1035 -5.95 12.18 0.25
C ASP A 1035 -6.81 11.89 -0.98
N VAL A 1036 -6.75 12.77 -1.99
CA VAL A 1036 -7.32 12.56 -3.32
C VAL A 1036 -6.22 12.42 -4.35
N LYS A 1037 -6.46 11.57 -5.34
CA LYS A 1037 -5.51 11.35 -6.43
C LYS A 1037 -5.83 12.28 -7.60
N LYS A 1038 -4.82 13.01 -8.08
CA LYS A 1038 -4.87 13.78 -9.32
C LYS A 1038 -3.99 13.09 -10.35
N ARG A 1039 -4.62 12.58 -11.42
CA ARG A 1039 -3.90 11.89 -12.50
C ARG A 1039 -3.51 12.86 -13.60
N TRP A 1040 -2.30 12.70 -14.13
CA TRP A 1040 -1.79 13.49 -15.26
C TRP A 1040 -0.84 12.66 -16.13
N GLY A 1041 -0.47 13.21 -17.30
CA GLY A 1041 0.47 12.59 -18.23
C GLY A 1041 0.05 11.18 -18.69
N HIS A 1042 1.00 10.24 -18.63
CA HIS A 1042 0.83 8.83 -19.01
C HIS A 1042 0.58 7.91 -17.80
N GLY A 1043 -0.22 8.38 -16.82
CA GLY A 1043 -0.58 7.61 -15.63
C GLY A 1043 0.19 7.98 -14.37
N GLN A 1044 0.77 9.19 -14.31
CA GLN A 1044 1.29 9.75 -13.08
C GLN A 1044 0.14 10.11 -12.14
N GLU A 1045 0.36 9.97 -10.83
CA GLU A 1045 -0.63 10.30 -9.79
C GLU A 1045 0.05 11.18 -8.73
N ASP A 1046 -0.54 12.35 -8.47
CA ASP A 1046 -0.22 13.16 -7.29
C ASP A 1046 -1.29 12.95 -6.22
N ILE A 1047 -0.88 13.09 -4.97
CA ILE A 1047 -1.76 12.98 -3.81
C ILE A 1047 -1.88 14.35 -3.15
N PHE A 1048 -3.11 14.87 -3.08
CA PHE A 1048 -3.41 16.13 -2.41
C PHE A 1048 -4.29 15.89 -1.19
N PRO A 1049 -3.97 16.47 -0.01
CA PRO A 1049 -4.87 16.46 1.12
C PRO A 1049 -5.99 17.48 0.85
N VAL A 1050 -7.23 17.05 0.99
CA VAL A 1050 -8.42 17.90 0.89
C VAL A 1050 -9.23 17.81 2.16
N ALA A 1051 -9.88 18.92 2.52
CA ALA A 1051 -10.79 18.97 3.66
C ALA A 1051 -12.17 18.43 3.26
N GLN A 1052 -12.75 17.66 4.17
CA GLN A 1052 -14.10 17.11 4.10
C GLN A 1052 -14.80 17.31 5.44
N PHE A 1053 -16.13 17.28 5.43
CA PHE A 1053 -16.93 17.30 6.65
C PHE A 1053 -17.78 16.04 6.81
N GLU A 1054 -17.88 15.51 8.02
CA GLU A 1054 -18.59 14.26 8.28
C GLU A 1054 -19.42 14.35 9.58
N LYS A 1055 -20.60 13.70 9.59
CA LYS A 1055 -21.36 13.39 10.80
C LYS A 1055 -21.28 11.89 11.08
N LEU A 1056 -20.97 11.52 12.32
CA LEU A 1056 -20.66 10.14 12.71
C LEU A 1056 -21.81 9.54 13.52
N TRP A 1057 -22.14 8.28 13.24
CA TRP A 1057 -23.23 7.52 13.87
C TRP A 1057 -23.03 7.32 15.37
N GLY A 1058 -21.78 7.15 15.84
CA GLY A 1058 -21.48 6.90 17.26
C GLY A 1058 -21.97 8.02 18.17
N ASP A 1059 -21.99 9.26 17.68
CA ASP A 1059 -22.45 10.43 18.44
C ASP A 1059 -23.94 10.43 18.78
N LEU A 1060 -24.74 9.55 18.19
CA LEU A 1060 -26.14 9.38 18.62
C LEU A 1060 -26.22 8.95 20.09
N THR A 1061 -25.23 8.19 20.57
CA THR A 1061 -25.13 7.78 21.98
C THR A 1061 -24.90 8.95 22.94
N ALA A 1062 -24.54 10.13 22.42
CA ALA A 1062 -24.41 11.37 23.18
C ALA A 1062 -25.76 12.02 23.53
N LEU A 1063 -26.77 11.77 22.71
CA LEU A 1063 -28.04 12.48 22.80
C LEU A 1063 -28.81 11.97 24.03
N PRO A 1064 -29.26 12.85 24.94
CA PRO A 1064 -29.88 12.44 26.20
C PRO A 1064 -31.13 11.55 26.06
N GLU A 1065 -31.87 11.70 24.97
CA GLU A 1065 -33.07 10.92 24.66
C GLU A 1065 -32.78 9.54 24.04
N VAL A 1066 -31.53 9.28 23.63
CA VAL A 1066 -31.15 8.00 23.01
C VAL A 1066 -30.70 7.04 24.11
N ARG A 1067 -31.62 6.15 24.51
CA ARG A 1067 -31.28 5.08 25.45
C ARG A 1067 -30.36 4.06 24.77
N SER A 1068 -29.12 4.01 25.22
CA SER A 1068 -28.07 3.14 24.67
C SER A 1068 -27.72 2.01 25.63
N ALA A 1069 -27.40 0.83 25.09
CA ALA A 1069 -26.80 -0.32 25.79
C ALA A 1069 -25.54 -0.78 25.06
N PHE A 1070 -24.58 -1.37 25.76
CA PHE A 1070 -23.29 -1.76 25.20
C PHE A 1070 -23.00 -3.23 25.46
N TYR A 1071 -22.66 -3.97 24.40
CA TYR A 1071 -22.44 -5.41 24.41
C TYR A 1071 -20.98 -5.73 24.07
N VAL A 1072 -20.24 -6.34 24.99
CA VAL A 1072 -18.89 -6.81 24.69
C VAL A 1072 -19.00 -8.15 23.97
N VAL A 1073 -18.55 -8.20 22.72
CA VAL A 1073 -18.62 -9.40 21.87
C VAL A 1073 -17.23 -9.98 21.59
N PRO A 1074 -17.13 -11.25 21.18
CA PRO A 1074 -15.85 -11.84 20.82
C PRO A 1074 -15.21 -11.09 19.64
N ARG A 1075 -13.88 -10.98 19.64
CA ARG A 1075 -13.15 -10.24 18.60
C ARG A 1075 -13.47 -10.74 17.19
N VAL A 1076 -13.61 -12.04 16.99
CA VAL A 1076 -13.93 -12.67 15.68
C VAL A 1076 -15.23 -12.10 15.08
N ARG A 1077 -16.20 -11.70 15.92
CA ARG A 1077 -17.46 -11.08 15.48
C ARG A 1077 -17.28 -9.61 15.11
N GLY A 1078 -16.59 -8.86 15.96
CA GLY A 1078 -16.53 -7.39 15.89
C GLY A 1078 -15.32 -6.80 15.15
N GLN A 1079 -14.32 -7.60 14.80
CA GLN A 1079 -13.12 -7.13 14.11
C GLN A 1079 -13.45 -6.57 12.72
N GLN A 1080 -12.81 -5.45 12.38
CA GLN A 1080 -12.99 -4.76 11.11
C GLN A 1080 -11.74 -4.93 10.21
N LEU A 1081 -11.95 -5.25 8.94
CA LEU A 1081 -10.88 -5.34 7.94
C LEU A 1081 -10.74 -4.02 7.18
N LYS A 1082 -9.97 -3.08 7.73
CA LYS A 1082 -9.72 -1.73 7.19
C LYS A 1082 -8.60 -1.68 6.15
N ASP A 1083 -7.61 -2.57 6.25
CA ASP A 1083 -6.42 -2.62 5.38
C ASP A 1083 -6.12 -4.06 4.93
N VAL A 1084 -5.60 -4.23 3.70
CA VAL A 1084 -5.20 -5.52 3.13
C VAL A 1084 -4.14 -6.23 4.00
N ALA A 1085 -3.26 -5.48 4.65
CA ALA A 1085 -2.24 -6.02 5.56
C ALA A 1085 -2.83 -6.81 6.74
N GLN A 1086 -4.11 -6.60 7.08
CA GLN A 1086 -4.79 -7.32 8.15
C GLN A 1086 -5.23 -8.74 7.75
N LEU A 1087 -5.22 -9.08 6.46
CA LEU A 1087 -5.72 -10.37 5.98
C LEU A 1087 -4.87 -11.56 6.44
N ASP A 1088 -3.55 -11.43 6.56
CA ASP A 1088 -2.68 -12.53 7.01
C ASP A 1088 -3.00 -12.90 8.46
N GLY A 1089 -3.10 -11.88 9.33
CA GLY A 1089 -3.51 -12.07 10.72
C GLY A 1089 -4.90 -12.70 10.84
N TRP A 1090 -5.87 -12.24 10.04
CA TRP A 1090 -7.25 -12.74 10.02
C TRP A 1090 -7.40 -14.19 9.50
N LEU A 1091 -6.50 -14.62 8.62
CA LEU A 1091 -6.40 -16.02 8.19
C LEU A 1091 -5.77 -16.89 9.29
N ARG A 1092 -4.67 -16.43 9.88
CA ARG A 1092 -3.88 -17.17 10.87
C ARG A 1092 -4.57 -17.31 12.22
N ASP A 1093 -5.32 -16.30 12.65
CA ASP A 1093 -6.11 -16.35 13.89
C ASP A 1093 -7.44 -17.12 13.73
N ARG A 1094 -7.68 -17.73 12.56
CA ARG A 1094 -8.87 -18.53 12.20
C ARG A 1094 -10.17 -17.75 12.13
N SER A 1095 -10.13 -16.42 12.16
CA SER A 1095 -11.32 -15.59 11.98
C SER A 1095 -11.97 -15.82 10.60
N ALA A 1096 -11.17 -16.07 9.56
CA ALA A 1096 -11.67 -16.43 8.23
C ALA A 1096 -12.51 -17.72 8.24
N ALA A 1097 -12.02 -18.77 8.89
CA ALA A 1097 -12.72 -20.05 9.01
C ALA A 1097 -14.02 -19.91 9.83
N ALA A 1098 -14.01 -19.08 10.87
CA ALA A 1098 -15.21 -18.78 11.64
C ALA A 1098 -16.27 -18.06 10.78
N VAL A 1099 -15.85 -17.09 9.96
CA VAL A 1099 -16.75 -16.39 9.02
C VAL A 1099 -17.30 -17.34 7.95
N GLU A 1100 -16.47 -18.26 7.43
CA GLU A 1100 -16.89 -19.27 6.47
C GLU A 1100 -18.04 -20.14 7.02
N ALA A 1101 -17.99 -20.51 8.30
CA ALA A 1101 -19.02 -21.31 8.96
C ALA A 1101 -20.35 -20.57 9.18
N LEU A 1102 -20.37 -19.24 9.07
CA LEU A 1102 -21.57 -18.40 9.26
C LEU A 1102 -22.37 -18.19 7.97
N GLY A 1103 -21.81 -18.50 6.81
CA GLY A 1103 -22.47 -18.26 5.53
C GLY A 1103 -23.28 -19.46 5.04
N ASP A 1104 -24.33 -19.18 4.28
CA ASP A 1104 -24.80 -20.12 3.27
C ASP A 1104 -24.35 -19.66 1.88
N TRP A 1105 -23.53 -20.49 1.25
CA TRP A 1105 -22.77 -20.13 0.05
C TRP A 1105 -23.44 -20.54 -1.26
N ASN A 1106 -24.58 -21.25 -1.19
CA ASN A 1106 -25.29 -21.83 -2.33
C ASN A 1106 -26.27 -20.86 -2.97
#